data_AF-A0A7S1I8G8-F1
#
_entry.id   AF-A0A7S1I8G8-F1
#
_cell.length_a   1.000
_cell.length_b   1.000
_cell.length_c   1.000
_cell.angle_alpha   90.00
_cell.angle_beta   90.00
_cell.angle_gamma   90.00
#
_symmetry.space_group_name_H-M   'P 1'
#
loop_
_entity.id
_entity.type
_entity.pdbx_description
1 polymer ?
#
loop_
_entity_poly.entity_id
_entity_poly.type
_entity_poly.pdbx_seq_one_letter_code
_entity_poly.pdbx_strand_id
1 'polypeptide(L)'
;RVTLKEWSGGLGNNMVQYAVGHGIAQLRGSTLIVPTHPLMQRTFAMPFAQTRPEGQPSAQGRCTDFNLPKYQTSTAVPPTPTANDFCFEGVLFDRRLFPPRKDVLNEFRLTPELVNYTAKELDQLQAKHGAGVEFVAVHVRLGDRVLQKNWLSPTPAYVSKAVLGIKAKHPNSVFVLFTDCPKCSVINTIQAATPNCTWVIHQGSSVEALALMSACKHFVLTSGSFGWWGAYLGEQPHSTIAFCAEYTTDRKRNVRRITKMIPSTWQVHWGCAAKPTTSEQRAVNSAYSDSARNSTYQDWEHYKPTAFDRVLRRKKPPVPSAECNGRGWFLTGNNLVVSRKHSRGVKINLNAQPYPCQCMHGWVGPQCQVQHLVTHPKPKGVIVYLLYGANFQYAMELAEVLPMLDRYFNDRYGYPVMVFHSANMATNYVPGTKKTYLDHVQNSTRSKITFVEVKIGLPDPVKKWTGKKWSKCTCRFKCSEGTIDYRHMGQFFQYLMFQQPELEDYDWVWRMDANLGLTHPIPCDVFEVMQTENYIYGFYMGATTEMAQCTGPIETVAARFAAENKIIPTHLHLLGQGKLMSYAGAWGVFNWKFFTGKAWLAWAKHVHHKGLAYAHRLGEQTMYTFGLGIFVPPAALHQFGGVGALWHNEHPLWGWGFYEGDYLLAE
;
A
#
# COMPACT_ATOMS: atom_id res chain seq x y z
N ARG A 1 19.88 -11.92 -27.21
CA ARG A 1 18.84 -10.90 -26.95
C ARG A 1 19.08 -10.24 -25.59
N VAL A 2 18.52 -9.06 -25.34
CA VAL A 2 18.54 -8.39 -24.02
C VAL A 2 17.11 -8.25 -23.53
N THR A 3 16.79 -8.78 -22.35
CA THR A 3 15.41 -8.84 -21.86
C THR A 3 15.28 -8.18 -20.48
N LEU A 4 14.42 -7.17 -20.37
CA LEU A 4 13.98 -6.65 -19.07
C LEU A 4 12.97 -7.65 -18.48
N LYS A 5 13.22 -8.13 -17.25
CA LYS A 5 12.35 -9.11 -16.57
C LYS A 5 11.03 -8.50 -16.10
N GLU A 6 11.10 -7.34 -15.49
CA GLU A 6 9.97 -6.63 -14.93
C GLU A 6 10.29 -5.15 -14.80
N TRP A 7 9.26 -4.31 -14.83
CA TRP A 7 9.41 -2.89 -14.56
C TRP A 7 9.40 -2.63 -13.06
N SER A 8 10.30 -1.77 -12.59
CA SER A 8 10.35 -1.34 -11.18
C SER A 8 10.25 0.19 -11.03
N GLY A 9 9.41 0.65 -10.10
CA GLY A 9 9.18 2.07 -9.81
C GLY A 9 8.34 2.80 -10.87
N GLY A 10 8.14 4.11 -10.70
CA GLY A 10 7.36 4.93 -11.66
C GLY A 10 8.10 5.32 -12.94
N LEU A 11 7.44 6.16 -13.75
CA LEU A 11 7.81 6.48 -15.13
C LEU A 11 9.31 6.80 -15.31
N GLY A 12 9.87 7.67 -14.47
CA GLY A 12 11.29 8.02 -14.56
C GLY A 12 12.24 6.83 -14.34
N ASN A 13 11.88 5.87 -13.48
CA ASN A 13 12.65 4.64 -13.28
C ASN A 13 12.47 3.66 -14.44
N ASN A 14 11.27 3.61 -15.03
CA ASN A 14 11.02 2.79 -16.22
C ASN A 14 11.85 3.30 -17.40
N MET A 15 11.92 4.61 -17.60
CA MET A 15 12.78 5.21 -18.62
C MET A 15 14.27 4.88 -18.41
N VAL A 16 14.76 4.85 -17.16
CA VAL A 16 16.13 4.39 -16.86
C VAL A 16 16.33 2.93 -17.26
N GLN A 17 15.41 2.04 -16.86
CA GLN A 17 15.48 0.61 -17.20
C GLN A 17 15.52 0.39 -18.72
N TYR A 18 14.69 1.14 -19.46
CA TYR A 18 14.67 1.09 -20.93
C TYR A 18 16.00 1.58 -21.51
N ALA A 19 16.47 2.77 -21.12
CA ALA A 19 17.69 3.35 -21.68
C ALA A 19 18.93 2.49 -21.42
N VAL A 20 19.06 1.93 -20.22
CA VAL A 20 20.15 0.99 -19.89
C VAL A 20 20.01 -0.31 -20.70
N GLY A 21 18.82 -0.89 -20.76
CA GLY A 21 18.56 -2.08 -21.56
C GLY A 21 18.90 -1.87 -23.04
N HIS A 22 18.54 -0.70 -23.58
CA HIS A 22 18.77 -0.36 -24.97
C HIS A 22 20.27 -0.18 -25.26
N GLY A 23 21.01 0.53 -24.40
CA GLY A 23 22.45 0.67 -24.59
C GLY A 23 23.19 -0.67 -24.47
N ILE A 24 22.79 -1.53 -23.54
CA ILE A 24 23.31 -2.90 -23.46
C ILE A 24 22.98 -3.70 -24.73
N ALA A 25 21.77 -3.55 -25.27
CA ALA A 25 21.36 -4.21 -26.51
C ALA A 25 22.19 -3.74 -27.71
N GLN A 26 22.41 -2.44 -27.87
CA GLN A 26 23.25 -1.86 -28.93
C GLN A 26 24.70 -2.34 -28.84
N LEU A 27 25.31 -2.30 -27.64
CA LEU A 27 26.68 -2.78 -27.42
C LEU A 27 26.88 -4.25 -27.81
N ARG A 28 25.80 -5.03 -27.85
CA ARG A 28 25.82 -6.47 -28.15
C ARG A 28 25.32 -6.81 -29.56
N GLY A 29 24.97 -5.81 -30.39
CA GLY A 29 24.27 -6.06 -31.66
C GLY A 29 22.97 -6.87 -31.48
N SER A 30 22.31 -6.70 -30.32
CA SER A 30 21.13 -7.48 -29.93
C SER A 30 19.88 -6.61 -29.90
N THR A 31 18.70 -7.24 -29.95
CA THR A 31 17.42 -6.56 -29.74
C THR A 31 17.07 -6.50 -28.26
N LEU A 32 16.53 -5.35 -27.83
CA LEU A 32 15.92 -5.16 -26.52
C LEU A 32 14.48 -5.68 -26.52
N ILE A 33 14.14 -6.49 -25.53
CA ILE A 33 12.80 -7.00 -25.25
C ILE A 33 12.34 -6.47 -23.89
N VAL A 34 11.22 -5.76 -23.85
CA VAL A 34 10.65 -5.22 -22.60
C VAL A 34 9.21 -5.68 -22.39
N PRO A 35 8.75 -5.86 -21.14
CA PRO A 35 7.33 -6.09 -20.87
C PRO A 35 6.48 -4.91 -21.35
N THR A 36 5.26 -5.14 -21.80
CA THR A 36 4.27 -4.08 -22.03
C THR A 36 4.00 -3.33 -20.73
N HIS A 37 3.98 -1.99 -20.78
CA HIS A 37 3.75 -1.15 -19.60
C HIS A 37 2.92 0.07 -19.99
N PRO A 38 1.67 0.19 -19.52
CA PRO A 38 0.78 1.18 -20.10
C PRO A 38 1.18 2.65 -19.86
N LEU A 39 1.93 3.05 -18.81
CA LEU A 39 2.53 4.42 -18.84
C LEU A 39 3.56 4.60 -19.94
N MET A 40 4.44 3.62 -20.16
CA MET A 40 5.49 3.79 -21.18
C MET A 40 4.85 3.91 -22.57
N GLN A 41 3.75 3.19 -22.81
CA GLN A 41 2.99 3.22 -24.06
C GLN A 41 2.09 4.46 -24.20
N ARG A 42 1.53 4.98 -23.10
CA ARG A 42 0.78 6.25 -23.10
C ARG A 42 1.71 7.44 -23.32
N THR A 43 2.95 7.37 -22.80
CA THR A 43 3.93 8.46 -22.91
C THR A 43 4.68 8.43 -24.23
N PHE A 44 5.13 7.27 -24.70
CA PHE A 44 6.08 7.17 -25.81
C PHE A 44 5.66 6.17 -26.90
N ALA A 45 6.00 6.49 -28.15
CA ALA A 45 5.78 5.60 -29.29
C ALA A 45 6.74 4.38 -29.33
N MET A 46 7.92 4.47 -28.69
CA MET A 46 8.94 3.41 -28.54
C MET A 46 9.13 2.49 -29.78
N PRO A 47 9.56 3.01 -30.93
CA PRO A 47 9.50 2.29 -32.20
C PRO A 47 10.48 1.11 -32.35
N PHE A 48 11.50 0.98 -31.48
CA PHE A 48 12.59 0.02 -31.68
C PHE A 48 12.63 -1.14 -30.68
N ALA A 49 11.98 -1.03 -29.52
CA ALA A 49 11.91 -2.14 -28.58
C ALA A 49 10.83 -3.15 -28.98
N GLN A 50 11.17 -4.44 -28.88
CA GLN A 50 10.17 -5.49 -28.96
C GLN A 50 9.43 -5.59 -27.62
N THR A 51 8.10 -5.53 -27.65
CA THR A 51 7.28 -5.68 -26.45
C THR A 51 6.86 -7.13 -26.26
N ARG A 52 6.88 -7.62 -25.02
CA ARG A 52 6.28 -8.90 -24.62
C ARG A 52 5.12 -8.69 -23.62
N PRO A 53 4.08 -9.53 -23.62
CA PRO A 53 3.01 -9.42 -22.63
C PRO A 53 3.54 -9.50 -21.20
N GLU A 54 3.04 -8.63 -20.33
CA GLU A 54 3.35 -8.61 -18.91
C GLU A 54 2.92 -9.94 -18.24
N GLY A 55 3.84 -10.57 -17.50
CA GLY A 55 3.62 -11.86 -16.83
C GLY A 55 3.97 -13.11 -17.66
N GLN A 56 4.32 -12.99 -18.94
CA GLN A 56 4.97 -14.12 -19.63
C GLN A 56 6.38 -14.32 -19.05
N PRO A 57 6.79 -15.56 -18.69
CA PRO A 57 8.13 -15.80 -18.19
C PRO A 57 9.16 -15.39 -19.24
N SER A 58 10.19 -14.64 -18.83
CA SER A 58 11.40 -14.43 -19.64
C SER A 58 12.01 -15.81 -19.87
N ALA A 59 11.74 -16.45 -21.02
CA ALA A 59 12.14 -17.82 -21.40
C ALA A 59 12.91 -18.56 -20.29
N GLN A 60 12.19 -19.00 -19.25
CA GLN A 60 12.82 -19.49 -18.02
C GLN A 60 13.68 -20.71 -18.39
N GLY A 61 15.00 -20.58 -18.18
CA GLY A 61 16.00 -21.61 -18.51
C GLY A 61 16.91 -21.34 -19.72
N ARG A 62 16.85 -20.19 -20.41
CA ARG A 62 17.75 -19.88 -21.57
C ARG A 62 18.61 -18.62 -21.45
N CYS A 63 18.61 -17.95 -20.31
CA CYS A 63 19.14 -16.59 -20.20
C CYS A 63 20.03 -16.44 -18.95
N THR A 64 21.12 -15.67 -19.04
CA THR A 64 21.93 -15.35 -17.86
C THR A 64 21.30 -14.20 -17.11
N ASP A 65 20.91 -14.47 -15.86
CA ASP A 65 20.25 -13.52 -14.98
C ASP A 65 21.23 -12.54 -14.35
N PHE A 66 20.92 -11.26 -14.43
CA PHE A 66 21.71 -10.20 -13.85
C PHE A 66 20.83 -9.22 -13.07
N ASN A 67 20.99 -9.20 -11.76
CA ASN A 67 20.36 -8.18 -10.94
C ASN A 67 21.20 -6.89 -11.04
N LEU A 68 20.66 -5.87 -11.71
CA LEU A 68 21.27 -4.55 -11.74
C LEU A 68 20.96 -3.86 -10.41
N PRO A 69 21.93 -3.75 -9.48
CA PRO A 69 21.65 -3.16 -8.20
C PRO A 69 21.20 -1.71 -8.40
N LYS A 70 20.30 -1.24 -7.52
CA LYS A 70 19.83 0.16 -7.52
C LYS A 70 21.00 1.16 -7.46
N TYR A 71 22.17 0.72 -6.97
CA TYR A 71 23.43 1.45 -6.96
C TYR A 71 24.61 0.51 -7.22
N GLN A 72 25.43 0.77 -8.24
CA GLN A 72 26.73 0.11 -8.37
C GLN A 72 27.74 0.72 -7.38
N THR A 73 28.38 -0.12 -6.57
CA THR A 73 29.51 0.26 -5.71
C THR A 73 30.81 0.46 -6.47
N SER A 74 30.91 -0.11 -7.68
CA SER A 74 32.08 -0.03 -8.57
C SER A 74 31.98 1.13 -9.56
N THR A 75 33.12 1.69 -9.96
CA THR A 75 33.26 2.65 -11.08
C THR A 75 33.28 1.96 -12.43
N ALA A 76 33.53 0.65 -12.48
CA ALA A 76 33.54 -0.13 -13.71
C ALA A 76 32.13 -0.25 -14.31
N VAL A 77 32.02 -0.04 -15.62
CA VAL A 77 30.84 -0.45 -16.40
C VAL A 77 30.66 -1.96 -16.14
N PRO A 78 29.45 -2.46 -15.82
CA PRO A 78 29.23 -3.88 -15.66
C PRO A 78 29.82 -4.63 -16.86
N PRO A 79 30.63 -5.69 -16.67
CA PRO A 79 31.15 -6.45 -17.79
C PRO A 79 29.97 -6.97 -18.60
N THR A 80 29.97 -6.72 -19.91
CA THR A 80 28.91 -7.16 -20.82
C THR A 80 28.89 -8.69 -20.80
N PRO A 81 27.86 -9.37 -20.28
CA PRO A 81 27.94 -10.82 -20.08
C PRO A 81 28.04 -11.55 -21.41
N THR A 82 28.88 -12.57 -21.54
CA THR A 82 29.15 -13.24 -22.83
C THR A 82 28.04 -14.17 -23.32
N ALA A 83 26.99 -14.40 -22.51
CA ALA A 83 25.89 -15.31 -22.86
C ALA A 83 25.03 -14.78 -24.01
N ASN A 84 24.52 -15.67 -24.88
CA ASN A 84 23.73 -15.29 -26.06
C ASN A 84 22.41 -14.57 -25.72
N ASP A 85 21.78 -14.89 -24.58
CA ASP A 85 20.60 -14.22 -24.05
C ASP A 85 20.88 -13.67 -22.64
N PHE A 86 20.65 -12.38 -22.47
CA PHE A 86 20.91 -11.62 -21.23
C PHE A 86 19.61 -11.07 -20.65
N CYS A 87 19.37 -11.31 -19.36
CA CYS A 87 18.13 -10.92 -18.68
C CYS A 87 18.48 -10.08 -17.46
N PHE A 88 17.80 -8.95 -17.31
CA PHE A 88 18.08 -8.01 -16.22
C PHE A 88 16.83 -7.52 -15.50
N GLU A 89 17.03 -7.11 -14.25
CA GLU A 89 16.04 -6.49 -13.37
C GLU A 89 16.70 -5.39 -12.53
N GLY A 90 15.91 -4.46 -11.99
CA GLY A 90 16.39 -3.38 -11.14
C GLY A 90 16.65 -2.05 -11.86
N VAL A 91 16.95 -1.00 -11.08
CA VAL A 91 17.03 0.40 -11.55
C VAL A 91 18.45 0.94 -11.36
N LEU A 92 19.43 0.38 -12.08
CA LEU A 92 20.79 0.92 -12.11
C LEU A 92 20.82 2.21 -12.94
N PHE A 93 20.79 3.37 -12.27
CA PHE A 93 20.89 4.65 -12.97
C PHE A 93 22.36 5.01 -13.25
N ASP A 94 22.84 4.57 -14.41
CA ASP A 94 24.16 4.92 -14.95
C ASP A 94 24.06 5.35 -16.41
N ARG A 95 24.21 6.65 -16.67
CA ARG A 95 24.11 7.23 -18.02
C ARG A 95 25.18 6.71 -18.96
N ARG A 96 26.29 6.18 -18.44
CA ARG A 96 27.36 5.59 -19.27
C ARG A 96 26.91 4.33 -20.01
N LEU A 97 25.80 3.73 -19.56
CA LEU A 97 25.14 2.59 -20.21
C LEU A 97 24.04 3.02 -21.20
N PHE A 98 23.78 4.32 -21.38
CA PHE A 98 22.75 4.78 -22.31
C PHE A 98 23.33 4.79 -23.74
N PRO A 99 22.47 4.60 -24.77
CA PRO A 99 22.80 4.94 -26.15
C PRO A 99 23.27 6.39 -26.30
N PRO A 100 23.85 6.75 -27.46
CA PRO A 100 24.01 8.15 -27.85
C PRO A 100 22.71 8.94 -27.63
N ARG A 101 22.81 10.18 -27.12
CA ARG A 101 21.63 10.99 -26.76
C ARG A 101 20.60 11.09 -27.90
N LYS A 102 21.06 11.24 -29.14
CA LYS A 102 20.18 11.29 -30.33
C LYS A 102 19.30 10.04 -30.46
N ASP A 103 19.82 8.87 -30.10
CA ASP A 103 19.08 7.61 -30.19
C ASP A 103 18.08 7.55 -29.04
N VAL A 104 18.48 7.95 -27.84
CA VAL A 104 17.56 8.07 -26.69
C VAL A 104 16.38 9.01 -27.01
N LEU A 105 16.63 10.14 -27.67
CA LEU A 105 15.57 11.07 -28.11
C LEU A 105 14.67 10.47 -29.21
N ASN A 106 15.23 9.63 -30.09
CA ASN A 106 14.46 8.93 -31.10
C ASN A 106 13.56 7.82 -30.51
N GLU A 107 13.99 7.19 -29.42
CA GLU A 107 13.19 6.21 -28.68
C GLU A 107 12.04 6.86 -27.91
N PHE A 108 12.35 7.93 -27.17
CA PHE A 108 11.41 8.63 -26.30
C PHE A 108 10.65 9.74 -27.03
N ARG A 109 10.10 9.42 -28.19
CA ARG A 109 9.15 10.29 -28.91
C ARG A 109 7.79 10.24 -28.25
N LEU A 110 7.27 11.40 -27.88
CA LEU A 110 5.93 11.54 -27.31
C LEU A 110 4.87 11.01 -28.28
N THR A 111 3.79 10.48 -27.72
CA THR A 111 2.60 10.11 -28.50
C THR A 111 1.94 11.36 -29.12
N PRO A 112 1.24 11.23 -30.27
CA PRO A 112 0.56 12.37 -30.89
C PRO A 112 -0.42 13.09 -29.94
N GLU A 113 -1.07 12.34 -29.05
CA GLU A 113 -1.98 12.88 -28.04
C GLU A 113 -1.24 13.82 -27.08
N LEU A 114 -0.07 13.42 -26.59
CA LEU A 114 0.73 14.24 -25.70
C LEU A 114 1.40 15.42 -26.42
N VAL A 115 1.79 15.25 -27.68
CA VAL A 115 2.28 16.37 -28.51
C VAL A 115 1.20 17.45 -28.63
N ASN A 116 -0.03 17.06 -28.94
CA ASN A 116 -1.16 18.00 -29.05
C ASN A 116 -1.51 18.65 -27.71
N TYR A 117 -1.52 17.87 -26.62
CA TYR A 117 -1.70 18.39 -25.27
C TYR A 117 -0.64 19.45 -24.94
N THR A 118 0.64 19.13 -25.15
CA THR A 118 1.74 20.04 -24.84
C THR A 118 1.67 21.31 -25.69
N ALA A 119 1.36 21.21 -26.98
CA ALA A 119 1.17 22.38 -27.84
C ALA A 119 0.07 23.30 -27.29
N LYS A 120 -1.10 22.72 -26.96
CA LYS A 120 -2.24 23.46 -26.41
C LYS A 120 -1.92 24.15 -25.08
N GLU A 121 -1.27 23.46 -24.15
CA GLU A 121 -0.88 24.05 -22.86
C GLU A 121 0.13 25.18 -23.06
N LEU A 122 1.12 25.01 -23.93
CA LEU A 122 2.09 26.07 -24.24
C LEU A 122 1.41 27.29 -24.88
N ASP A 123 0.49 27.08 -25.82
CA ASP A 123 -0.26 28.17 -26.44
C ASP A 123 -1.08 28.95 -25.41
N GLN A 124 -1.73 28.26 -24.47
CA GLN A 124 -2.46 28.90 -23.37
C GLN A 124 -1.54 29.69 -22.45
N LEU A 125 -0.39 29.12 -22.09
CA LEU A 125 0.59 29.80 -21.25
C LEU A 125 1.19 31.03 -21.95
N GLN A 126 1.46 30.93 -23.25
CA GLN A 126 1.96 32.05 -24.06
C GLN A 126 0.90 33.14 -24.22
N ALA A 127 -0.36 32.77 -24.48
CA ALA A 127 -1.46 33.72 -24.55
C ALA A 127 -1.66 34.47 -23.22
N LYS A 128 -1.49 33.77 -22.09
CA LYS A 128 -1.64 34.35 -20.74
C LYS A 128 -0.46 35.22 -20.31
N HIS A 129 0.76 34.83 -20.65
CA HIS A 129 1.98 35.45 -20.12
C HIS A 129 2.76 36.29 -21.14
N GLY A 130 2.36 36.29 -22.41
CA GLY A 130 2.94 37.08 -23.49
C GLY A 130 3.80 36.25 -24.45
N ALA A 131 3.88 36.70 -25.70
CA ALA A 131 4.78 36.11 -26.69
C ALA A 131 6.25 36.32 -26.29
N GLY A 132 7.09 35.32 -26.53
CA GLY A 132 8.53 35.40 -26.25
C GLY A 132 8.95 35.09 -24.81
N VAL A 133 8.01 34.71 -23.93
CA VAL A 133 8.36 34.18 -22.60
C VAL A 133 9.05 32.83 -22.69
N GLU A 134 9.98 32.59 -21.78
CA GLU A 134 10.70 31.33 -21.67
C GLU A 134 10.21 30.54 -20.47
N PHE A 135 9.70 29.33 -20.70
CA PHE A 135 9.22 28.48 -19.62
C PHE A 135 10.38 27.75 -18.94
N VAL A 136 10.38 27.81 -17.62
CA VAL A 136 11.35 27.14 -16.74
C VAL A 136 10.62 26.04 -15.97
N ALA A 137 11.00 24.80 -16.21
CA ALA A 137 10.47 23.68 -15.43
C ALA A 137 11.12 23.66 -14.04
N VAL A 138 10.32 23.85 -13.00
CA VAL A 138 10.75 23.75 -11.61
C VAL A 138 10.19 22.46 -11.04
N HIS A 139 11.01 21.42 -10.96
CA HIS A 139 10.61 20.13 -10.43
C HIS A 139 11.04 19.97 -8.97
N VAL A 140 10.05 19.86 -8.08
CA VAL A 140 10.24 19.71 -6.62
C VAL A 140 9.61 18.41 -6.13
N ARG A 141 10.46 17.42 -5.83
CA ARG A 141 10.07 16.12 -5.24
C ARG A 141 10.23 16.15 -3.72
N LEU A 142 9.15 15.88 -3.01
CA LEU A 142 9.08 15.95 -1.55
C LEU A 142 8.50 14.67 -0.96
N GLY A 143 7.45 14.14 -1.56
CA GLY A 143 6.50 13.27 -0.89
C GLY A 143 7.08 11.98 -0.34
N ASP A 144 7.72 11.18 -1.20
CA ASP A 144 8.34 9.92 -0.77
C ASP A 144 9.60 10.12 0.08
N ARG A 145 10.22 11.30 0.02
CA ARG A 145 11.47 11.63 0.71
C ARG A 145 11.27 11.99 2.16
N VAL A 146 10.15 12.65 2.44
CA VAL A 146 9.81 13.12 3.77
C VAL A 146 9.44 11.96 4.70
N LEU A 147 8.95 10.85 4.12
CA LEU A 147 8.60 9.61 4.83
C LEU A 147 9.80 8.68 5.11
N GLN A 148 10.93 8.86 4.41
CA GLN A 148 12.09 7.96 4.53
C GLN A 148 13.16 8.54 5.45
N LYS A 149 13.44 7.85 6.57
CA LYS A 149 14.38 8.26 7.64
C LYS A 149 15.78 8.71 7.17
N ASN A 150 16.25 8.20 6.04
CA ASN A 150 17.60 8.44 5.52
C ASN A 150 17.66 9.32 4.27
N TRP A 151 16.52 9.88 3.83
CA TRP A 151 16.45 10.71 2.65
C TRP A 151 16.42 12.19 3.01
N LEU A 152 17.02 13.00 2.14
CA LEU A 152 17.05 14.45 2.26
C LEU A 152 15.98 15.07 1.37
N SER A 153 15.33 16.11 1.87
CA SER A 153 14.38 16.93 1.12
C SER A 153 15.06 18.21 0.62
N PRO A 154 14.75 18.66 -0.60
CA PRO A 154 15.30 19.89 -1.16
C PRO A 154 14.96 21.09 -0.27
N THR A 155 15.93 21.97 -0.02
CA THR A 155 15.67 23.15 0.80
C THR A 155 14.97 24.25 -0.03
N PRO A 156 14.04 25.02 0.55
CA PRO A 156 13.50 26.21 -0.10
C PRO A 156 14.61 27.16 -0.57
N ALA A 157 15.68 27.29 0.21
CA ALA A 157 16.83 28.14 -0.10
C ALA A 157 17.52 27.74 -1.41
N TYR A 158 17.73 26.44 -1.64
CA TYR A 158 18.28 25.95 -2.90
C TYR A 158 17.38 26.29 -4.08
N VAL A 159 16.09 25.92 -4.01
CA VAL A 159 15.17 26.12 -5.13
C VAL A 159 15.02 27.61 -5.44
N SER A 160 14.89 28.45 -4.43
CA SER A 160 14.78 29.91 -4.58
C SER A 160 16.04 30.50 -5.21
N LYS A 161 17.23 30.09 -4.74
CA LYS A 161 18.51 30.54 -5.33
C LYS A 161 18.65 30.13 -6.79
N ALA A 162 18.24 28.91 -7.14
CA ALA A 162 18.29 28.42 -8.52
C ALA A 162 17.31 29.19 -9.43
N VAL A 163 16.08 29.42 -8.96
CA VAL A 163 15.05 30.22 -9.64
C VAL A 163 15.54 31.64 -9.90
N LEU A 164 16.07 32.32 -8.88
CA LEU A 164 16.61 33.67 -9.03
C LEU A 164 17.82 33.71 -9.97
N GLY A 165 18.69 32.69 -9.92
CA GLY A 165 19.83 32.57 -10.83
C GLY A 165 19.41 32.41 -12.29
N ILE A 166 18.34 31.66 -12.56
CA ILE A 166 17.76 31.55 -13.91
C ILE A 166 17.07 32.86 -14.30
N LYS A 167 16.27 33.47 -13.42
CA LYS A 167 15.59 34.76 -13.68
C LYS A 167 16.58 35.87 -14.03
N ALA A 168 17.73 35.91 -13.37
CA ALA A 168 18.78 36.89 -13.65
C ALA A 168 19.40 36.72 -15.05
N LYS A 169 19.51 35.48 -15.53
CA LYS A 169 20.05 35.17 -16.87
C LYS A 169 18.99 35.27 -17.97
N HIS A 170 17.74 34.98 -17.61
CA HIS A 170 16.59 34.92 -18.51
C HIS A 170 15.46 35.78 -17.90
N PRO A 171 15.54 37.12 -18.04
CA PRO A 171 14.59 38.03 -17.39
C PRO A 171 13.14 37.81 -17.81
N ASN A 172 12.90 37.28 -19.02
CA ASN A 172 11.56 36.99 -19.54
C ASN A 172 11.11 35.55 -19.25
N SER A 173 11.38 35.04 -18.05
CA SER A 173 11.06 33.66 -17.67
C SER A 173 9.76 33.52 -16.86
N VAL A 174 9.01 32.46 -17.13
CA VAL A 174 7.85 31.98 -16.34
C VAL A 174 8.18 30.61 -15.75
N PHE A 175 7.96 30.44 -14.44
CA PHE A 175 8.32 29.23 -13.71
C PHE A 175 7.11 28.31 -13.57
N VAL A 176 7.18 27.16 -14.23
CA VAL A 176 6.14 26.13 -14.17
C VAL A 176 6.57 25.10 -13.13
N LEU A 177 5.82 25.03 -12.02
CA LEU A 177 6.07 24.15 -10.89
C LEU A 177 5.46 22.77 -11.15
N PHE A 178 6.32 21.76 -11.06
CA PHE A 178 6.01 20.35 -11.16
C PHE A 178 6.37 19.69 -9.82
N THR A 179 5.38 19.22 -9.06
CA THR A 179 5.62 18.68 -7.71
C THR A 179 4.60 17.61 -7.33
N ASP A 180 5.07 16.65 -6.55
CA ASP A 180 4.26 15.63 -5.88
C ASP A 180 3.56 16.15 -4.62
N CYS A 181 3.81 17.40 -4.21
CA CYS A 181 3.12 18.04 -3.09
C CYS A 181 2.86 19.55 -3.33
N PRO A 182 1.84 19.90 -4.15
CA PRO A 182 1.54 21.30 -4.47
C PRO A 182 1.07 22.13 -3.27
N LYS A 183 0.51 21.48 -2.24
CA LYS A 183 0.04 22.14 -1.00
C LYS A 183 1.11 22.21 0.11
N CYS A 184 2.31 21.68 -0.11
CA CYS A 184 3.35 21.71 0.92
C CYS A 184 3.82 23.14 1.18
N SER A 185 3.99 23.51 2.45
CA SER A 185 4.43 24.86 2.88
C SER A 185 5.77 25.28 2.29
N VAL A 186 6.63 24.32 1.92
CA VAL A 186 7.89 24.55 1.20
C VAL A 186 7.68 25.30 -0.12
N ILE A 187 6.57 25.05 -0.84
CA ILE A 187 6.23 25.74 -2.09
C ILE A 187 5.92 27.22 -1.82
N ASN A 188 5.13 27.50 -0.78
CA ASN A 188 4.82 28.86 -0.37
C ASN A 188 6.09 29.62 0.04
N THR A 189 7.02 28.96 0.75
CA THR A 189 8.32 29.54 1.11
C THR A 189 9.16 29.89 -0.12
N ILE A 190 9.18 29.02 -1.14
CA ILE A 190 9.90 29.27 -2.40
C ILE A 190 9.29 30.48 -3.14
N GLN A 191 7.97 30.53 -3.26
CA GLN A 191 7.27 31.63 -3.93
C GLN A 191 7.47 32.95 -3.18
N ALA A 192 7.37 32.94 -1.84
CA ALA A 192 7.62 34.12 -1.01
C ALA A 192 9.07 34.62 -1.09
N ALA A 193 10.04 33.71 -1.24
CA ALA A 193 11.45 34.07 -1.45
C ALA A 193 11.76 34.51 -2.89
N THR A 194 10.79 34.43 -3.81
CA THR A 194 10.93 34.79 -5.22
C THR A 194 9.79 35.70 -5.71
N PRO A 195 9.54 36.84 -5.05
CA PRO A 195 8.34 37.67 -5.29
C PRO A 195 8.27 38.27 -6.71
N ASN A 196 9.42 38.43 -7.37
CA ASN A 196 9.51 38.96 -8.74
C ASN A 196 9.43 37.87 -9.83
N CYS A 197 9.05 36.65 -9.47
CA CYS A 197 8.93 35.52 -10.38
C CYS A 197 7.45 35.18 -10.64
N THR A 198 7.11 34.95 -11.91
CA THR A 198 5.78 34.48 -12.29
C THR A 198 5.71 32.97 -12.17
N TRP A 199 4.73 32.47 -11.41
CA TRP A 199 4.57 31.05 -11.12
C TRP A 199 3.29 30.48 -11.74
N VAL A 200 3.40 29.28 -12.30
CA VAL A 200 2.29 28.43 -12.73
C VAL A 200 2.43 27.09 -12.05
N ILE A 201 1.38 26.54 -11.46
CA ILE A 201 1.41 25.21 -10.84
C ILE A 201 0.74 24.22 -11.78
N HIS A 202 1.48 23.21 -12.22
CA HIS A 202 0.92 22.14 -13.04
C HIS A 202 -0.02 21.25 -12.23
N GLN A 203 -1.19 20.94 -12.79
CA GLN A 203 -2.24 20.14 -12.15
C GLN A 203 -2.54 18.80 -12.87
N GLY A 204 -1.87 18.54 -13.98
CA GLY A 204 -2.05 17.32 -14.76
C GLY A 204 -1.33 16.09 -14.20
N SER A 205 -1.53 14.97 -14.89
CA SER A 205 -0.90 13.68 -14.67
C SER A 205 0.62 13.71 -14.88
N SER A 206 1.31 12.62 -14.54
CA SER A 206 2.76 12.53 -14.70
C SER A 206 3.22 12.46 -16.16
N VAL A 207 2.39 11.90 -17.05
CA VAL A 207 2.70 11.82 -18.48
C VAL A 207 2.61 13.21 -19.13
N GLU A 208 1.59 13.98 -18.73
CA GLU A 208 1.40 15.40 -19.10
C GLU A 208 2.51 16.28 -18.53
N ALA A 209 2.86 16.07 -17.25
CA ALA A 209 3.94 16.78 -16.59
C ALA A 209 5.28 16.54 -17.31
N LEU A 210 5.61 15.29 -17.62
CA LEU A 210 6.86 14.98 -18.33
C LEU A 210 6.90 15.60 -19.72
N ALA A 211 5.78 15.54 -20.46
CA ALA A 211 5.66 16.12 -21.78
C ALA A 211 5.84 17.66 -21.74
N LEU A 212 5.14 18.35 -20.84
CA LEU A 212 5.27 19.81 -20.69
C LEU A 212 6.65 20.22 -20.16
N MET A 213 7.22 19.45 -19.22
CA MET A 213 8.60 19.67 -18.76
C MET A 213 9.58 19.56 -19.92
N SER A 214 9.44 18.56 -20.79
CA SER A 214 10.35 18.37 -21.93
C SER A 214 10.28 19.48 -22.99
N ALA A 215 9.24 20.31 -22.96
CA ALA A 215 9.12 21.47 -23.83
C ALA A 215 9.63 22.79 -23.19
N CYS A 216 9.98 22.77 -21.89
CA CYS A 216 10.57 23.93 -21.22
C CYS A 216 12.03 24.17 -21.67
N LYS A 217 12.49 25.42 -21.60
CA LYS A 217 13.86 25.79 -22.04
C LYS A 217 14.91 25.68 -20.93
N HIS A 218 14.52 25.91 -19.68
CA HIS A 218 15.42 25.90 -18.52
C HIS A 218 14.83 25.07 -17.38
N PHE A 219 15.68 24.64 -16.44
CA PHE A 219 15.30 23.61 -15.49
C PHE A 219 15.88 23.85 -14.09
N VAL A 220 15.03 23.76 -13.08
CA VAL A 220 15.42 23.64 -11.67
C VAL A 220 14.95 22.28 -11.18
N LEU A 221 15.90 21.43 -10.79
CA LEU A 221 15.64 20.01 -10.57
C LEU A 221 16.08 19.58 -9.17
N THR A 222 15.15 19.02 -8.42
CA THR A 222 15.47 18.25 -7.21
C THR A 222 15.91 16.83 -7.57
N SER A 223 16.60 16.14 -6.65
CA SER A 223 17.11 14.81 -6.96
C SER A 223 15.98 13.79 -7.22
N GLY A 224 16.13 12.98 -8.26
CA GLY A 224 15.11 12.04 -8.72
C GLY A 224 15.34 11.70 -10.20
N SER A 225 14.74 10.62 -10.69
CA SER A 225 14.82 10.24 -12.11
C SER A 225 13.79 10.96 -12.98
N PHE A 226 12.62 11.26 -12.44
CA PHE A 226 11.53 11.91 -13.17
C PHE A 226 11.92 13.29 -13.71
N GLY A 227 12.27 14.23 -12.83
CA GLY A 227 12.72 15.56 -13.25
C GLY A 227 14.02 15.54 -14.08
N TRP A 228 14.89 14.54 -13.85
CA TRP A 228 16.08 14.34 -14.68
C TRP A 228 15.69 14.03 -16.13
N TRP A 229 14.68 13.18 -16.36
CA TRP A 229 14.21 12.88 -17.71
C TRP A 229 13.53 14.07 -18.39
N GLY A 230 12.73 14.84 -17.67
CA GLY A 230 12.12 16.06 -18.22
C GLY A 230 13.18 17.01 -18.77
N ALA A 231 14.26 17.22 -18.03
CA ALA A 231 15.39 18.03 -18.50
C ALA A 231 16.22 17.36 -19.59
N TYR A 232 16.51 16.06 -19.48
CA TYR A 232 17.33 15.37 -20.48
C TYR A 232 16.66 15.33 -21.87
N LEU A 233 15.33 15.18 -21.91
CA LEU A 233 14.55 15.24 -23.14
C LEU A 233 14.45 16.66 -23.70
N GLY A 234 14.27 17.66 -22.82
CA GLY A 234 14.07 19.05 -23.25
C GLY A 234 15.34 19.88 -23.41
N GLU A 235 16.48 19.46 -22.86
CA GLU A 235 17.69 20.30 -22.83
C GLU A 235 18.16 20.66 -24.25
N GLN A 236 18.45 21.95 -24.41
CA GLN A 236 19.04 22.55 -25.59
C GLN A 236 20.41 23.15 -25.24
N PRO A 237 21.27 23.46 -26.22
CA PRO A 237 22.60 24.04 -25.95
C PRO A 237 22.58 25.31 -25.09
N HIS A 238 21.50 26.10 -25.15
CA HIS A 238 21.32 27.34 -24.39
C HIS A 238 20.59 27.14 -23.04
N SER A 239 20.19 25.91 -22.71
CA SER A 239 19.46 25.63 -21.48
C SER A 239 20.30 25.94 -20.24
N THR A 240 19.65 26.49 -19.21
CA THR A 240 20.25 26.67 -17.90
C THR A 240 19.61 25.66 -16.96
N ILE A 241 20.41 24.72 -16.45
CA ILE A 241 19.93 23.58 -15.68
C ILE A 241 20.62 23.56 -14.33
N ALA A 242 19.84 23.74 -13.26
CA ALA A 242 20.30 23.62 -11.88
C ALA A 242 19.80 22.31 -11.29
N PHE A 243 20.69 21.47 -10.76
CA PHE A 243 20.36 20.16 -10.21
C PHE A 243 20.87 19.99 -8.77
N CYS A 244 20.00 19.53 -7.86
CA CYS A 244 20.37 19.23 -6.48
C CYS A 244 21.07 17.87 -6.37
N ALA A 245 22.34 17.86 -5.97
CA ALA A 245 23.15 16.64 -5.87
C ALA A 245 22.90 15.76 -4.64
N GLU A 246 22.00 16.16 -3.74
CA GLU A 246 21.84 15.50 -2.44
C GLU A 246 20.52 14.76 -2.36
N TYR A 247 20.59 13.50 -1.93
CA TYR A 247 19.40 12.68 -1.70
C TYR A 247 19.48 11.84 -0.42
N THR A 248 20.67 11.51 0.08
CA THR A 248 20.84 10.93 1.43
C THR A 248 21.90 11.69 2.21
N THR A 249 21.98 11.40 3.51
CA THR A 249 23.07 11.87 4.38
C THR A 249 24.45 11.28 4.03
N ASP A 250 24.51 10.27 3.15
CA ASP A 250 25.78 9.64 2.73
C ASP A 250 26.40 10.38 1.54
N ARG A 251 27.40 11.22 1.85
CA ARG A 251 28.14 12.00 0.86
C ARG A 251 28.81 11.13 -0.21
N LYS A 252 29.37 9.96 0.13
CA LYS A 252 30.03 9.07 -0.83
C LYS A 252 29.01 8.51 -1.82
N ARG A 253 27.81 8.18 -1.33
CA ARG A 253 26.70 7.68 -2.16
C ARG A 253 26.12 8.77 -3.07
N ASN A 254 26.05 10.02 -2.62
CA ASN A 254 25.66 11.16 -3.44
C ASN A 254 26.68 11.40 -4.58
N VAL A 255 27.97 11.52 -4.25
CA VAL A 255 29.04 11.73 -5.25
C VAL A 255 29.05 10.63 -6.32
N ARG A 256 29.01 9.35 -5.91
CA ARG A 256 28.99 8.22 -6.86
C ARG A 256 27.79 8.22 -7.80
N ARG A 257 26.65 8.74 -7.34
CA ARG A 257 25.42 8.82 -8.13
C ARG A 257 25.52 9.94 -9.17
N ILE A 258 25.98 11.11 -8.74
CA ILE A 258 26.09 12.30 -9.61
C ILE A 258 27.07 12.08 -10.75
N THR A 259 28.24 11.50 -10.47
CA THR A 259 29.25 11.22 -11.51
C THR A 259 28.76 10.27 -12.60
N LYS A 260 27.75 9.44 -12.31
CA LYS A 260 27.17 8.47 -13.25
C LYS A 260 25.94 8.99 -13.98
N MET A 261 25.23 9.96 -13.40
CA MET A 261 23.93 10.42 -13.91
C MET A 261 24.02 11.73 -14.68
N ILE A 262 24.80 12.70 -14.19
CA ILE A 262 24.63 14.10 -14.57
C ILE A 262 25.54 14.46 -15.76
N PRO A 263 25.00 15.07 -16.84
CA PRO A 263 25.82 15.68 -17.88
C PRO A 263 26.72 16.79 -17.31
N SER A 264 27.93 16.95 -17.85
CA SER A 264 28.86 18.00 -17.40
C SER A 264 28.35 19.42 -17.64
N THR A 265 27.34 19.59 -18.48
CA THR A 265 26.69 20.87 -18.80
C THR A 265 25.74 21.36 -17.70
N TRP A 266 25.34 20.49 -16.75
CA TRP A 266 24.38 20.85 -15.70
C TRP A 266 25.09 21.48 -14.51
N GLN A 267 24.50 22.54 -13.95
CA GLN A 267 24.99 23.18 -12.73
C GLN A 267 24.57 22.34 -11.52
N VAL A 268 25.56 21.69 -10.90
CA VAL A 268 25.34 20.82 -9.75
C VAL A 268 25.49 21.60 -8.44
N HIS A 269 24.48 21.52 -7.58
CA HIS A 269 24.47 22.18 -6.27
C HIS A 269 24.59 21.16 -5.13
N TRP A 270 25.57 21.36 -4.26
CA TRP A 270 25.74 20.66 -2.98
C TRP A 270 25.18 21.50 -1.82
N GLY A 271 24.91 20.89 -0.67
CA GLY A 271 24.19 21.53 0.44
C GLY A 271 22.76 21.95 0.07
N CYS A 272 22.17 21.31 -0.93
CA CYS A 272 20.88 21.66 -1.52
C CYS A 272 19.70 20.93 -0.86
N ALA A 273 19.96 19.93 -0.03
CA ALA A 273 18.93 19.17 0.66
C ALA A 273 19.25 18.99 2.16
N ALA A 274 18.22 18.97 2.99
CA ALA A 274 18.33 18.80 4.43
C ALA A 274 17.37 17.70 4.92
N LYS A 275 17.54 17.25 6.17
CA LYS A 275 16.55 16.36 6.78
C LYS A 275 15.21 17.11 6.87
N PRO A 276 14.08 16.47 6.50
CA PRO A 276 12.78 17.10 6.61
C PRO A 276 12.49 17.47 8.07
N THR A 277 11.91 18.63 8.27
CA THR A 277 11.40 19.08 9.57
C THR A 277 10.10 18.34 9.93
N THR A 278 9.75 18.28 11.20
CA THR A 278 8.49 17.67 11.67
C THR A 278 7.25 18.38 11.12
N SER A 279 7.35 19.67 10.79
CA SER A 279 6.28 20.42 10.11
C SER A 279 6.15 20.02 8.65
N GLU A 280 7.25 19.83 7.92
CA GLU A 280 7.22 19.29 6.54
C GLU A 280 6.70 17.85 6.51
N GLN A 281 7.06 17.02 7.47
CA GLN A 281 6.52 15.67 7.64
C GLN A 281 5.01 15.67 7.83
N ARG A 282 4.50 16.52 8.72
CA ARG A 282 3.05 16.66 8.94
C ARG A 282 2.33 17.23 7.72
N ALA A 283 2.92 18.21 7.03
CA ALA A 283 2.33 18.81 5.83
C ALA A 283 2.27 17.82 4.66
N VAL A 284 3.32 17.03 4.45
CA VAL A 284 3.30 15.93 3.45
C VAL A 284 2.28 14.89 3.85
N ASN A 285 2.25 14.43 5.11
CA ASN A 285 1.24 13.46 5.55
C ASN A 285 -0.19 13.98 5.35
N SER A 286 -0.43 15.26 5.62
CA SER A 286 -1.73 15.92 5.39
C SER A 286 -2.05 16.10 3.90
N ALA A 287 -1.06 16.41 3.06
CA ALA A 287 -1.24 16.56 1.63
C ALA A 287 -1.46 15.20 0.93
N TYR A 288 -0.81 14.14 1.41
CA TYR A 288 -1.02 12.76 0.95
C TYR A 288 -2.36 12.19 1.41
N SER A 289 -2.85 12.57 2.60
CA SER A 289 -4.21 12.22 3.05
C SER A 289 -5.31 12.96 2.27
N ASP A 290 -5.01 14.15 1.74
CA ASP A 290 -5.92 14.93 0.89
C ASP A 290 -5.86 14.51 -0.59
N SER A 291 -4.69 14.16 -1.13
CA SER A 291 -4.49 13.75 -2.53
C SER A 291 -4.96 12.32 -2.81
N ALA A 292 -5.11 11.48 -1.78
CA ALA A 292 -5.84 10.21 -1.88
C ALA A 292 -7.32 10.39 -2.32
N ARG A 293 -7.85 11.62 -2.35
CA ARG A 293 -9.21 11.96 -2.80
C ARG A 293 -9.29 12.53 -4.22
N ASN A 294 -8.16 12.86 -4.86
CA ASN A 294 -8.11 13.38 -6.24
C ASN A 294 -7.04 12.64 -7.05
N SER A 295 -7.48 11.84 -8.03
CA SER A 295 -6.70 10.85 -8.77
C SER A 295 -5.56 11.38 -9.66
N THR A 296 -5.42 12.70 -9.84
CA THR A 296 -4.47 13.28 -10.81
C THR A 296 -3.01 13.29 -10.37
N TYR A 297 -2.72 13.07 -9.07
CA TYR A 297 -1.38 13.24 -8.50
C TYR A 297 -0.63 11.94 -8.16
N GLN A 298 -1.28 10.77 -8.20
CA GLN A 298 -0.63 9.48 -7.87
C GLN A 298 0.37 8.99 -8.95
N ASP A 299 0.26 9.48 -10.18
CA ASP A 299 1.03 8.97 -11.32
C ASP A 299 2.51 9.40 -11.34
N TRP A 300 2.91 10.34 -10.50
CA TRP A 300 4.22 11.02 -10.59
C TRP A 300 5.40 10.08 -10.35
N GLU A 301 5.24 9.08 -9.48
CA GLU A 301 6.34 8.16 -9.14
C GLU A 301 5.96 6.70 -8.89
N HIS A 302 4.67 6.34 -8.89
CA HIS A 302 4.23 4.96 -8.82
C HIS A 302 3.17 4.68 -9.88
N TYR A 303 3.60 4.03 -10.94
CA TYR A 303 2.65 3.32 -11.78
C TYR A 303 2.42 1.93 -11.23
N LYS A 304 1.17 1.58 -10.99
CA LYS A 304 0.70 0.20 -11.01
C LYS A 304 -0.17 0.06 -12.27
N PRO A 305 0.17 -0.81 -13.23
CA PRO A 305 -0.74 -1.09 -14.36
C PRO A 305 -2.11 -1.52 -13.84
N THR A 306 -3.18 -0.81 -14.22
CA THR A 306 -4.55 -1.25 -13.97
C THR A 306 -4.95 -2.32 -14.99
N ALA A 307 -5.78 -3.28 -14.56
CA ALA A 307 -6.31 -4.34 -15.43
C ALA A 307 -7.27 -3.81 -16.52
N PHE A 308 -7.70 -2.55 -16.45
CA PHE A 308 -8.68 -1.95 -17.36
C PHE A 308 -8.17 -1.80 -18.80
N ASP A 309 -6.86 -1.64 -18.99
CA ASP A 309 -6.28 -1.43 -20.33
C ASP A 309 -6.17 -2.70 -21.18
N ARG A 310 -6.52 -3.89 -20.64
CA ARG A 310 -6.45 -5.17 -21.37
C ARG A 310 -7.76 -5.63 -22.04
N VAL A 311 -8.89 -4.94 -21.87
CA VAL A 311 -10.20 -5.43 -22.37
C VAL A 311 -10.77 -4.65 -23.57
N LEU A 312 -10.16 -3.53 -24.01
CA LEU A 312 -10.63 -2.81 -25.22
C LEU A 312 -10.29 -3.49 -26.56
N ARG A 313 -9.79 -4.73 -26.56
CA ARG A 313 -9.51 -5.50 -27.78
C ARG A 313 -10.19 -6.85 -27.77
N ARG A 314 -11.53 -6.87 -27.86
CA ARG A 314 -12.33 -7.69 -28.82
C ARG A 314 -13.83 -7.63 -28.51
N LYS A 315 -14.59 -7.10 -29.48
CA LYS A 315 -16.04 -7.24 -29.78
C LYS A 315 -17.06 -6.49 -28.88
N LYS A 316 -17.66 -5.41 -29.45
CA LYS A 316 -19.08 -5.01 -29.27
C LYS A 316 -20.01 -6.04 -29.99
N PRO A 317 -21.35 -6.15 -29.76
CA PRO A 317 -22.35 -5.15 -29.29
C PRO A 317 -23.42 -5.75 -28.30
N PRO A 318 -24.65 -5.19 -28.08
CA PRO A 318 -25.18 -3.81 -28.13
C PRO A 318 -25.71 -3.28 -26.76
N VAL A 319 -26.05 -2.00 -26.75
CA VAL A 319 -26.72 -1.20 -25.70
C VAL A 319 -28.22 -1.57 -25.61
N PRO A 320 -28.87 -1.42 -24.43
CA PRO A 320 -29.96 -0.46 -24.34
C PRO A 320 -29.85 0.49 -23.13
N SER A 321 -30.21 1.73 -23.42
CA SER A 321 -30.35 2.89 -22.54
C SER A 321 -31.51 2.76 -21.56
N ALA A 322 -31.33 3.25 -20.33
CA ALA A 322 -32.42 3.81 -19.53
C ALA A 322 -31.87 4.93 -18.64
N GLU A 323 -32.36 6.14 -18.93
CA GLU A 323 -32.19 7.36 -18.15
C GLU A 323 -32.85 7.24 -16.78
N CYS A 324 -32.31 7.91 -15.76
CA CYS A 324 -33.13 8.43 -14.67
C CYS A 324 -32.54 9.75 -14.15
N ASN A 325 -33.28 10.83 -14.43
CA ASN A 325 -33.12 12.18 -13.90
C ASN A 325 -33.53 12.25 -12.41
N GLY A 326 -32.90 13.13 -11.63
CA GLY A 326 -33.37 13.44 -10.27
C GLY A 326 -32.63 14.61 -9.61
N ARG A 327 -33.27 15.78 -9.56
CA ARG A 327 -32.78 17.09 -9.08
C ARG A 327 -32.84 17.27 -7.55
N GLY A 328 -31.98 18.17 -7.02
CA GLY A 328 -32.20 19.12 -5.90
C GLY A 328 -32.23 18.51 -4.49
N TRP A 329 -31.79 19.15 -3.39
CA TRP A 329 -31.96 20.56 -2.99
C TRP A 329 -30.91 21.00 -1.92
N PHE A 330 -30.66 22.31 -1.86
CA PHE A 330 -29.91 23.05 -0.83
C PHE A 330 -30.74 23.29 0.45
N LEU A 331 -30.07 23.52 1.59
CA LEU A 331 -30.51 24.47 2.64
C LEU A 331 -29.35 24.93 3.55
N THR A 332 -29.52 26.13 4.08
CA THR A 332 -28.54 27.11 4.60
C THR A 332 -28.62 27.32 6.12
N GLY A 333 -27.54 27.83 6.75
CA GLY A 333 -27.64 28.99 7.68
C GLY A 333 -27.03 28.94 9.10
N ASN A 334 -26.10 29.88 9.34
CA ASN A 334 -25.86 30.74 10.55
C ASN A 334 -25.23 30.14 11.84
N ASN A 335 -24.02 30.53 12.30
CA ASN A 335 -23.46 31.80 12.86
C ASN A 335 -23.72 32.04 14.38
N LEU A 336 -22.66 32.09 15.21
CA LEU A 336 -22.37 33.21 16.16
C LEU A 336 -21.00 33.07 16.91
N VAL A 337 -20.51 34.22 17.38
CA VAL A 337 -19.14 34.61 17.85
C VAL A 337 -19.21 34.97 19.37
N VAL A 338 -18.19 34.83 20.25
CA VAL A 338 -17.25 35.90 20.77
C VAL A 338 -16.47 35.47 22.06
N SER A 339 -15.14 35.72 22.04
CA SER A 339 -14.09 36.20 23.01
C SER A 339 -13.63 35.59 24.37
N ARG A 340 -12.28 35.41 24.47
CA ARG A 340 -11.19 35.88 25.44
C ARG A 340 -11.45 35.88 26.97
N LYS A 341 -10.50 35.62 27.91
CA LYS A 341 -9.01 35.56 28.01
C LYS A 341 -8.55 34.99 29.40
N HIS A 342 -7.37 34.34 29.46
CA HIS A 342 -6.37 34.18 30.58
C HIS A 342 -6.80 33.51 31.92
N SER A 343 -6.01 32.75 32.70
CA SER A 343 -4.61 32.25 32.68
C SER A 343 -4.37 31.31 33.89
N ARG A 344 -3.46 30.32 33.75
CA ARG A 344 -2.65 29.58 34.76
C ARG A 344 -3.34 28.69 35.83
N GLY A 345 -2.82 27.46 35.96
CA GLY A 345 -2.86 26.66 37.19
C GLY A 345 -3.35 25.22 36.99
N VAL A 346 -2.42 24.26 36.95
CA VAL A 346 -2.72 22.82 36.92
C VAL A 346 -3.22 22.36 38.30
N LYS A 347 -4.43 21.80 38.34
CA LYS A 347 -4.89 20.82 39.34
C LYS A 347 -5.79 19.81 38.64
N ILE A 348 -5.42 18.53 38.71
CA ILE A 348 -6.23 17.40 38.20
C ILE A 348 -7.32 17.14 39.24
N ASN A 349 -8.59 17.25 38.83
CA ASN A 349 -9.74 16.92 39.66
C ASN A 349 -10.43 15.67 39.09
N LEU A 350 -10.36 14.57 39.85
CA LEU A 350 -11.07 13.32 39.62
C LEU A 350 -12.49 13.48 40.17
N ASN A 351 -13.38 14.09 39.39
CA ASN A 351 -14.84 13.96 39.44
C ASN A 351 -15.47 15.04 38.54
N ALA A 352 -15.76 14.70 37.29
CA ALA A 352 -16.66 15.47 36.44
C ALA A 352 -17.41 14.52 35.51
N GLN A 353 -18.74 14.56 35.63
CA GLN A 353 -19.70 13.94 34.73
C GLN A 353 -19.50 14.46 33.28
N PRO A 354 -19.89 13.68 32.26
CA PRO A 354 -19.50 13.94 30.88
C PRO A 354 -20.21 15.18 30.35
N TYR A 355 -19.45 16.25 30.10
CA TYR A 355 -19.92 17.35 29.27
C TYR A 355 -20.10 16.87 27.81
N PRO A 356 -21.12 17.38 27.09
CA PRO A 356 -21.38 17.02 25.71
C PRO A 356 -20.31 17.63 24.79
N CYS A 357 -19.64 16.80 24.00
CA CYS A 357 -18.67 17.25 23.01
C CYS A 357 -19.34 18.05 21.90
N GLN A 358 -19.31 19.38 22.01
CA GLN A 358 -19.54 20.28 20.88
C GLN A 358 -18.28 20.33 19.99
N CYS A 359 -18.46 19.81 18.77
CA CYS A 359 -17.89 20.31 17.51
C CYS A 359 -16.36 20.31 17.31
N MET A 360 -15.80 19.12 17.06
CA MET A 360 -14.66 18.96 16.14
C MET A 360 -15.15 19.09 14.69
N HIS A 361 -14.77 20.16 13.99
CA HIS A 361 -14.92 20.30 12.53
C HIS A 361 -13.50 20.29 11.93
N GLY A 362 -13.10 19.46 10.96
CA GLY A 362 -13.64 18.29 10.27
C GLY A 362 -12.43 17.48 9.74
N TRP A 363 -12.50 16.24 9.28
CA TRP A 363 -13.57 15.44 8.70
C TRP A 363 -13.51 14.04 9.29
N VAL A 364 -14.58 13.64 9.96
CA VAL A 364 -14.97 12.24 10.08
C VAL A 364 -15.47 11.87 8.68
N GLY A 365 -14.75 11.00 7.96
CA GLY A 365 -15.31 10.37 6.76
C GLY A 365 -16.57 9.57 7.14
N PRO A 366 -17.38 9.07 6.19
CA PRO A 366 -18.67 8.43 6.48
C PRO A 366 -18.61 7.16 7.37
N GLN A 367 -17.45 6.78 7.90
CA GLN A 367 -17.11 5.46 8.43
C GLN A 367 -17.63 5.13 9.85
N CYS A 368 -18.46 5.98 10.46
CA CYS A 368 -19.34 5.62 11.58
C CYS A 368 -20.44 6.69 11.64
N GLN A 369 -21.14 6.93 10.53
CA GLN A 369 -22.31 7.83 10.49
C GLN A 369 -23.57 6.99 10.28
N VAL A 370 -23.88 6.10 11.22
CA VAL A 370 -25.26 5.61 11.31
C VAL A 370 -26.07 6.81 11.80
N GLN A 371 -26.87 7.39 10.90
CA GLN A 371 -27.84 8.40 11.29
C GLN A 371 -28.78 7.77 12.34
N HIS A 372 -28.69 8.24 13.58
CA HIS A 372 -29.45 7.78 14.75
C HIS A 372 -30.97 8.03 14.67
N LEU A 373 -31.58 7.90 13.49
CA LEU A 373 -33.00 8.15 13.28
C LEU A 373 -33.83 6.85 13.22
N VAL A 374 -33.18 5.68 13.26
CA VAL A 374 -33.84 4.37 13.36
C VAL A 374 -33.17 3.54 14.45
N THR A 375 -33.90 3.18 15.51
CA THR A 375 -33.39 2.27 16.55
C THR A 375 -33.40 0.84 16.01
N HIS A 376 -32.24 0.32 15.61
CA HIS A 376 -32.09 -1.08 15.29
C HIS A 376 -31.98 -1.91 16.58
N PRO A 377 -32.55 -3.13 16.63
CA PRO A 377 -32.33 -4.03 17.75
C PRO A 377 -30.84 -4.38 17.84
N LYS A 378 -30.28 -4.37 19.06
CA LYS A 378 -28.88 -4.69 19.31
C LYS A 378 -28.53 -6.02 18.62
N PRO A 379 -27.51 -6.05 17.74
CA PRO A 379 -27.06 -7.27 17.08
C PRO A 379 -26.77 -8.40 18.06
N LYS A 380 -27.00 -9.64 17.63
CA LYS A 380 -26.56 -10.83 18.39
C LYS A 380 -25.11 -11.14 18.05
N GLY A 381 -24.18 -10.40 18.67
CA GLY A 381 -22.74 -10.55 18.47
C GLY A 381 -22.01 -11.23 19.63
N VAL A 382 -20.87 -11.87 19.36
CA VAL A 382 -19.92 -12.38 20.36
C VAL A 382 -18.48 -12.11 19.94
N ILE A 383 -17.62 -11.77 20.91
CA ILE A 383 -16.18 -11.56 20.69
C ILE A 383 -15.44 -12.85 21.07
N VAL A 384 -14.62 -13.38 20.17
CA VAL A 384 -14.03 -14.72 20.28
C VAL A 384 -12.51 -14.68 20.27
N TYR A 385 -11.92 -15.40 21.22
CA TYR A 385 -10.48 -15.68 21.31
C TYR A 385 -10.21 -17.19 21.39
N LEU A 386 -8.97 -17.59 21.11
CA LEU A 386 -8.48 -18.96 21.31
C LEU A 386 -7.19 -18.97 22.14
N LEU A 387 -7.19 -19.72 23.24
CA LEU A 387 -6.01 -20.06 24.04
C LEU A 387 -5.68 -21.55 23.90
N TYR A 388 -4.81 -21.90 22.95
CA TYR A 388 -4.49 -23.31 22.68
C TYR A 388 -3.03 -23.65 22.94
N GLY A 389 -2.78 -24.87 23.43
CA GLY A 389 -1.48 -25.34 23.88
C GLY A 389 -1.34 -25.33 25.40
N ALA A 390 -0.10 -25.39 25.90
CA ALA A 390 0.22 -25.34 27.34
C ALA A 390 1.07 -24.12 27.74
N ASN A 391 1.36 -23.24 26.78
CA ASN A 391 2.23 -22.10 27.01
C ASN A 391 1.49 -21.01 27.81
N PHE A 392 1.92 -20.80 29.06
CA PHE A 392 1.35 -19.81 29.96
C PHE A 392 1.36 -18.39 29.37
N GLN A 393 2.31 -18.09 28.49
CA GLN A 393 2.48 -16.78 27.88
C GLN A 393 1.22 -16.32 27.11
N TYR A 394 0.50 -17.24 26.46
CA TYR A 394 -0.71 -16.88 25.71
C TYR A 394 -1.83 -16.37 26.64
N ALA A 395 -1.93 -16.91 27.84
CA ALA A 395 -2.91 -16.43 28.83
C ALA A 395 -2.50 -15.07 29.41
N MET A 396 -1.20 -14.80 29.55
CA MET A 396 -0.71 -13.50 30.01
C MET A 396 -0.96 -12.42 28.96
N GLU A 397 -0.64 -12.69 27.69
CA GLU A 397 -0.88 -11.77 26.58
C GLU A 397 -2.37 -11.42 26.47
N LEU A 398 -3.27 -12.41 26.61
CA LEU A 398 -4.71 -12.14 26.60
C LEU A 398 -5.14 -11.29 27.79
N ALA A 399 -4.62 -11.58 28.98
CA ALA A 399 -4.89 -10.78 30.16
C ALA A 399 -4.40 -9.33 30.03
N GLU A 400 -3.35 -9.08 29.24
CA GLU A 400 -2.85 -7.72 28.97
C GLU A 400 -3.71 -6.95 27.96
N VAL A 401 -4.30 -7.62 26.97
CA VAL A 401 -5.08 -6.95 25.91
C VAL A 401 -6.59 -6.82 26.21
N LEU A 402 -7.17 -7.68 27.04
CA LEU A 402 -8.60 -7.58 27.40
C LEU A 402 -8.99 -6.26 28.10
N PRO A 403 -8.19 -5.67 29.01
CA PRO A 403 -8.48 -4.34 29.55
C PRO A 403 -8.61 -3.26 28.47
N MET A 404 -7.87 -3.43 27.36
CA MET A 404 -7.92 -2.53 26.21
C MET A 404 -9.22 -2.73 25.42
N LEU A 405 -9.67 -3.98 25.25
CA LEU A 405 -10.99 -4.28 24.69
C LEU A 405 -12.10 -3.61 25.49
N ASP A 406 -12.10 -3.76 26.82
CA ASP A 406 -13.10 -3.13 27.70
C ASP A 406 -13.10 -1.61 27.48
N ARG A 407 -11.93 -0.98 27.67
CA ARG A 407 -11.78 0.48 27.65
C ARG A 407 -12.17 1.09 26.31
N TYR A 408 -11.81 0.45 25.21
CA TYR A 408 -11.91 1.05 23.88
C TYR A 408 -13.13 0.58 23.10
N PHE A 409 -13.86 -0.42 23.58
CA PHE A 409 -15.07 -0.90 22.93
C PHE A 409 -16.10 -1.41 23.94
N ASN A 410 -15.76 -2.43 24.72
CA ASN A 410 -16.81 -3.25 25.34
C ASN A 410 -17.47 -2.65 26.58
N ASP A 411 -16.87 -1.68 27.25
CA ASP A 411 -17.53 -0.90 28.31
C ASP A 411 -18.76 -0.14 27.76
N ARG A 412 -18.75 0.21 26.46
CA ARG A 412 -19.84 0.93 25.82
C ARG A 412 -20.92 -0.01 25.26
N TYR A 413 -20.51 -1.11 24.65
CA TYR A 413 -21.43 -1.96 23.88
C TYR A 413 -21.82 -3.25 24.60
N GLY A 414 -21.01 -3.76 25.52
CA GLY A 414 -21.34 -4.90 26.38
C GLY A 414 -21.71 -6.17 25.61
N TYR A 415 -20.87 -6.60 24.67
CA TYR A 415 -21.00 -7.89 23.99
C TYR A 415 -20.35 -9.00 24.82
N PRO A 416 -20.88 -10.24 24.78
CA PRO A 416 -20.26 -11.37 25.45
C PRO A 416 -18.87 -11.67 24.86
N VAL A 417 -17.95 -12.06 25.72
CA VAL A 417 -16.61 -12.53 25.34
C VAL A 417 -16.57 -14.04 25.54
N MET A 418 -16.09 -14.77 24.54
CA MET A 418 -15.93 -16.21 24.58
C MET A 418 -14.47 -16.58 24.31
N VAL A 419 -13.91 -17.42 25.16
CA VAL A 419 -12.53 -17.89 25.04
C VAL A 419 -12.56 -19.40 24.90
N PHE A 420 -12.25 -19.88 23.70
CA PHE A 420 -11.99 -21.30 23.49
C PHE A 420 -10.62 -21.65 24.04
N HIS A 421 -10.48 -22.80 24.70
CA HIS A 421 -9.21 -23.16 25.32
C HIS A 421 -8.90 -24.66 25.30
N SER A 422 -7.63 -25.03 25.39
CA SER A 422 -7.22 -26.42 25.67
C SER A 422 -7.47 -26.77 27.15
N ALA A 423 -7.61 -28.06 27.47
CA ALA A 423 -7.75 -28.53 28.86
C ALA A 423 -6.64 -27.99 29.80
N ASN A 424 -5.40 -27.95 29.30
CA ASN A 424 -4.24 -27.48 30.07
C ASN A 424 -4.36 -26.01 30.50
N MET A 425 -5.06 -25.16 29.75
CA MET A 425 -5.27 -23.78 30.16
C MET A 425 -6.17 -23.66 31.40
N ALA A 426 -7.13 -24.58 31.55
CA ALA A 426 -8.00 -24.62 32.73
C ALA A 426 -7.29 -25.22 33.96
N THR A 427 -6.37 -26.16 33.75
CA THR A 427 -5.75 -26.92 34.86
C THR A 427 -4.41 -26.34 35.34
N ASN A 428 -3.71 -25.58 34.51
CA ASN A 428 -2.40 -25.04 34.86
C ASN A 428 -2.49 -23.73 35.63
N TYR A 429 -1.55 -23.53 36.55
CA TYR A 429 -1.49 -22.38 37.45
C TYR A 429 -0.47 -21.35 36.98
N VAL A 430 -0.77 -20.05 37.18
CA VAL A 430 0.20 -18.97 36.98
C VAL A 430 1.37 -19.18 37.95
N PRO A 431 2.63 -19.20 37.45
CA PRO A 431 3.80 -19.46 38.30
C PRO A 431 3.82 -18.58 39.55
N GLY A 432 3.99 -19.21 40.71
CA GLY A 432 4.00 -18.51 41.99
C GLY A 432 2.62 -18.12 42.55
N THR A 433 1.51 -18.59 41.96
CA THR A 433 0.16 -18.28 42.43
C THR A 433 -0.72 -19.53 42.54
N LYS A 434 -1.87 -19.40 43.22
CA LYS A 434 -2.94 -20.43 43.26
C LYS A 434 -4.02 -20.23 42.19
N LYS A 435 -3.86 -19.25 41.30
CA LYS A 435 -4.84 -18.94 40.24
C LYS A 435 -4.51 -19.74 38.99
N THR A 436 -5.53 -20.33 38.38
CA THR A 436 -5.37 -20.95 37.06
C THR A 436 -5.11 -19.88 35.99
N TYR A 437 -4.65 -20.27 34.81
CA TYR A 437 -4.51 -19.32 33.70
C TYR A 437 -5.85 -18.65 33.35
N LEU A 438 -6.96 -19.41 33.34
CA LEU A 438 -8.28 -18.85 33.04
C LEU A 438 -8.76 -17.89 34.16
N ASP A 439 -8.49 -18.20 35.43
CA ASP A 439 -8.79 -17.27 36.53
C ASP A 439 -8.03 -15.96 36.35
N HIS A 440 -6.77 -16.02 35.93
CA HIS A 440 -5.97 -14.83 35.68
C HIS A 440 -6.56 -13.99 34.54
N VAL A 441 -6.92 -14.63 33.43
CA VAL A 441 -7.57 -13.99 32.28
C VAL A 441 -8.89 -13.34 32.68
N GLN A 442 -9.80 -14.05 33.35
CA GLN A 442 -11.08 -13.45 33.79
C GLN A 442 -10.88 -12.28 34.76
N ASN A 443 -9.89 -12.34 35.64
CA ASN A 443 -9.60 -11.26 36.59
C ASN A 443 -9.00 -9.99 35.95
N SER A 444 -8.50 -10.10 34.72
CA SER A 444 -7.94 -8.94 34.00
C SER A 444 -9.00 -8.02 33.39
N THR A 445 -10.23 -8.52 33.22
CA THR A 445 -11.26 -7.87 32.41
C THR A 445 -12.55 -7.66 33.20
N ARG A 446 -13.26 -6.58 32.88
CA ARG A 446 -14.64 -6.34 33.34
C ARG A 446 -15.65 -7.12 32.51
N SER A 447 -15.32 -7.44 31.26
CA SER A 447 -16.15 -8.31 30.43
C SER A 447 -16.27 -9.71 31.05
N LYS A 448 -17.49 -10.22 31.13
CA LYS A 448 -17.73 -11.62 31.54
C LYS A 448 -17.30 -12.55 30.41
N ILE A 449 -16.44 -13.51 30.72
CA ILE A 449 -15.95 -14.49 29.76
C ILE A 449 -16.69 -15.82 29.92
N THR A 450 -17.13 -16.39 28.80
CA THR A 450 -17.49 -17.80 28.70
C THR A 450 -16.27 -18.59 28.23
N PHE A 451 -15.78 -19.50 29.07
CA PHE A 451 -14.68 -20.40 28.70
C PHE A 451 -15.24 -21.71 28.14
N VAL A 452 -14.75 -22.12 26.98
CA VAL A 452 -15.18 -23.34 26.28
C VAL A 452 -13.97 -24.22 25.99
N GLU A 453 -13.93 -25.42 26.57
CA GLU A 453 -12.85 -26.36 26.31
C GLU A 453 -13.00 -26.97 24.90
N VAL A 454 -11.92 -26.95 24.12
CA VAL A 454 -11.86 -27.58 22.79
C VAL A 454 -10.70 -28.57 22.70
N LYS A 455 -10.94 -29.66 21.97
CA LYS A 455 -9.94 -30.68 21.67
C LYS A 455 -9.63 -30.65 20.17
N ILE A 456 -8.44 -30.18 19.83
CA ILE A 456 -7.98 -30.12 18.43
C ILE A 456 -7.03 -31.29 18.20
N GLY A 457 -7.52 -32.27 17.43
CA GLY A 457 -6.71 -33.38 16.94
C GLY A 457 -6.31 -33.21 15.47
N LEU A 458 -5.32 -33.97 15.04
CA LEU A 458 -4.93 -34.05 13.64
C LEU A 458 -6.11 -34.51 12.76
N PRO A 459 -6.31 -33.95 11.56
CA PRO A 459 -7.28 -34.44 10.59
C PRO A 459 -6.95 -35.88 10.17
N ASP A 460 -7.94 -36.71 9.85
CA ASP A 460 -7.70 -38.12 9.47
C ASP A 460 -6.73 -38.32 8.28
N PRO A 461 -6.76 -37.48 7.21
CA PRO A 461 -5.75 -37.54 6.16
C PRO A 461 -4.33 -37.31 6.69
N VAL A 462 -4.18 -36.44 7.69
CA VAL A 462 -2.89 -36.04 8.30
C VAL A 462 -2.40 -37.08 9.28
N LYS A 463 -3.28 -37.74 10.06
CA LYS A 463 -2.91 -38.87 10.95
C LYS A 463 -2.20 -40.00 10.19
N LYS A 464 -2.51 -40.18 8.91
CA LYS A 464 -1.91 -41.19 8.03
C LYS A 464 -0.55 -40.76 7.46
N TRP A 465 -0.06 -39.55 7.75
CA TRP A 465 1.23 -39.07 7.25
C TRP A 465 2.37 -39.56 8.13
N THR A 466 3.23 -40.41 7.59
CA THR A 466 4.44 -40.91 8.26
C THR A 466 5.72 -40.30 7.67
N GLY A 467 6.78 -40.17 8.47
CA GLY A 467 8.13 -39.80 8.03
C GLY A 467 8.23 -38.49 7.21
N LYS A 468 8.84 -38.56 6.02
CA LYS A 468 9.19 -37.43 5.12
C LYS A 468 8.02 -36.55 4.65
N LYS A 469 6.75 -36.88 4.93
CA LYS A 469 5.62 -36.02 4.57
C LYS A 469 5.54 -34.75 5.41
N TRP A 470 5.92 -34.80 6.68
CA TRP A 470 6.06 -33.61 7.54
C TRP A 470 7.23 -32.72 7.10
N SER A 471 8.27 -33.32 6.49
CA SER A 471 9.51 -32.63 6.09
C SER A 471 9.47 -31.93 4.73
N LYS A 472 8.32 -31.93 4.01
CA LYS A 472 8.16 -31.24 2.70
C LYS A 472 7.70 -29.80 2.81
N CYS A 473 7.52 -29.30 4.03
CA CYS A 473 7.11 -27.94 4.28
C CYS A 473 8.17 -26.94 3.78
N THR A 474 7.76 -26.10 2.84
CA THR A 474 8.59 -25.06 2.21
C THR A 474 8.67 -23.79 3.07
N CYS A 475 7.87 -23.69 4.13
CA CYS A 475 7.82 -22.51 4.98
C CYS A 475 9.16 -22.26 5.71
N ARG A 476 9.65 -21.02 5.69
CA ARG A 476 10.91 -20.62 6.36
C ARG A 476 10.94 -20.96 7.86
N PHE A 477 9.78 -20.95 8.51
CA PHE A 477 9.68 -21.26 9.94
C PHE A 477 9.78 -22.76 10.26
N LYS A 478 9.90 -23.62 9.22
CA LYS A 478 9.88 -25.08 9.27
C LYS A 478 8.58 -25.65 9.88
N CYS A 479 8.12 -26.77 9.35
CA CYS A 479 7.00 -27.50 9.95
C CYS A 479 7.58 -28.63 10.80
N SER A 480 7.61 -28.43 12.12
CA SER A 480 8.12 -29.42 13.09
C SER A 480 7.10 -29.67 14.20
N GLU A 481 7.25 -30.74 14.97
CA GLU A 481 6.39 -31.01 16.14
C GLU A 481 6.36 -29.84 17.13
N GLY A 482 7.49 -29.16 17.35
CA GLY A 482 7.57 -27.96 18.21
C GLY A 482 6.77 -26.73 17.73
N THR A 483 6.10 -26.80 16.58
CA THR A 483 5.20 -25.74 16.06
C THR A 483 3.75 -26.23 15.93
N ILE A 484 3.40 -27.36 16.53
CA ILE A 484 2.09 -28.00 16.37
C ILE A 484 0.94 -27.13 16.85
N ASP A 485 1.11 -26.38 17.94
CA ASP A 485 0.06 -25.53 18.52
C ASP A 485 -0.39 -24.42 17.56
N TYR A 486 0.53 -23.82 16.82
CA TYR A 486 0.19 -22.83 15.78
C TYR A 486 -0.68 -23.45 14.66
N ARG A 487 -0.43 -24.72 14.32
CA ARG A 487 -1.18 -25.42 13.27
C ARG A 487 -2.54 -25.90 13.78
N HIS A 488 -2.62 -26.28 15.05
CA HIS A 488 -3.91 -26.51 15.72
C HIS A 488 -4.76 -25.24 15.76
N MET A 489 -4.16 -24.09 16.10
CA MET A 489 -4.83 -22.78 16.02
C MET A 489 -5.35 -22.52 14.60
N GLY A 490 -4.50 -22.68 13.58
CA GLY A 490 -4.92 -22.53 12.18
C GLY A 490 -6.07 -23.48 11.80
N GLN A 491 -6.02 -24.75 12.21
CA GLN A 491 -7.11 -25.70 11.98
C GLN A 491 -8.40 -25.29 12.68
N PHE A 492 -8.32 -24.76 13.90
CA PHE A 492 -9.49 -24.34 14.64
C PHE A 492 -10.24 -23.26 13.86
N PHE A 493 -9.55 -22.19 13.52
CA PHE A 493 -10.15 -21.07 12.80
C PHE A 493 -10.52 -21.43 11.35
N GLN A 494 -9.79 -22.33 10.68
CA GLN A 494 -10.13 -22.76 9.33
C GLN A 494 -11.37 -23.67 9.24
N TYR A 495 -11.72 -24.42 10.29
CA TYR A 495 -12.76 -25.45 10.17
C TYR A 495 -13.54 -25.78 11.45
N LEU A 496 -12.87 -25.91 12.60
CA LEU A 496 -13.55 -26.38 13.82
C LEU A 496 -14.41 -25.30 14.48
N MET A 497 -14.00 -24.02 14.37
CA MET A 497 -14.75 -22.89 14.92
C MET A 497 -16.19 -22.84 14.34
N PHE A 498 -16.34 -23.14 13.04
CA PHE A 498 -17.64 -23.15 12.34
C PHE A 498 -18.54 -24.34 12.73
N GLN A 499 -18.09 -25.20 13.65
CA GLN A 499 -18.83 -26.35 14.17
C GLN A 499 -19.08 -26.26 15.68
N GLN A 500 -18.72 -25.13 16.31
CA GLN A 500 -18.93 -24.96 17.75
C GLN A 500 -20.41 -24.63 18.01
N PRO A 501 -21.16 -25.48 18.74
CA PRO A 501 -22.56 -25.24 19.03
C PRO A 501 -22.76 -23.96 19.87
N GLU A 502 -21.76 -23.56 20.66
CA GLU A 502 -21.79 -22.35 21.47
C GLU A 502 -21.88 -21.07 20.64
N LEU A 503 -21.62 -21.14 19.33
CA LEU A 503 -21.72 -20.01 18.41
C LEU A 503 -23.04 -19.99 17.62
N GLU A 504 -23.88 -21.04 17.70
CA GLU A 504 -25.10 -21.16 16.86
C GLU A 504 -26.15 -20.07 17.13
N ASP A 505 -26.21 -19.56 18.37
CA ASP A 505 -27.17 -18.54 18.80
C ASP A 505 -26.80 -17.11 18.37
N TYR A 506 -25.62 -16.91 17.78
CA TYR A 506 -25.11 -15.61 17.36
C TYR A 506 -25.25 -15.39 15.86
N ASP A 507 -25.65 -14.18 15.49
CA ASP A 507 -25.68 -13.72 14.10
C ASP A 507 -24.30 -13.23 13.66
N TRP A 508 -23.47 -12.77 14.61
CA TRP A 508 -22.15 -12.21 14.35
C TRP A 508 -21.08 -12.72 15.31
N VAL A 509 -19.88 -12.97 14.76
CA VAL A 509 -18.69 -13.32 15.53
C VAL A 509 -17.59 -12.34 15.22
N TRP A 510 -16.98 -11.72 16.23
CA TRP A 510 -15.77 -10.93 16.09
C TRP A 510 -14.58 -11.71 16.66
N ARG A 511 -13.81 -12.33 15.77
CA ARG A 511 -12.59 -13.07 16.16
C ARG A 511 -11.43 -12.09 16.33
N MET A 512 -10.73 -12.22 17.45
CA MET A 512 -9.51 -11.49 17.76
C MET A 512 -8.41 -12.46 18.23
N ASP A 513 -7.16 -12.18 17.85
CA ASP A 513 -6.02 -12.92 18.37
C ASP A 513 -5.74 -12.60 19.84
N ALA A 514 -5.28 -13.61 20.58
CA ALA A 514 -5.09 -13.54 22.02
C ALA A 514 -4.06 -12.50 22.48
N ASN A 515 -3.21 -12.03 21.57
CA ASN A 515 -2.17 -11.03 21.83
C ASN A 515 -2.38 -9.75 21.02
N LEU A 516 -3.58 -9.53 20.47
CA LEU A 516 -3.95 -8.32 19.73
C LEU A 516 -4.82 -7.41 20.60
N GLY A 517 -4.33 -6.21 20.90
CA GLY A 517 -5.03 -5.22 21.72
C GLY A 517 -5.44 -3.98 20.93
N LEU A 518 -6.59 -3.39 21.30
CA LEU A 518 -7.07 -2.12 20.74
C LEU A 518 -6.29 -0.93 21.31
N THR A 519 -5.80 -0.02 20.49
CA THR A 519 -4.99 1.13 20.95
C THR A 519 -5.78 2.43 21.06
N HIS A 520 -6.98 2.50 20.46
CA HIS A 520 -7.82 3.69 20.44
C HIS A 520 -9.31 3.34 20.55
N PRO A 521 -10.16 4.24 21.08
CA PRO A 521 -11.61 4.00 21.17
C PRO A 521 -12.23 3.75 19.79
N ILE A 522 -13.05 2.71 19.67
CA ILE A 522 -13.87 2.46 18.49
C ILE A 522 -15.19 3.23 18.67
N PRO A 523 -15.51 4.20 17.79
CA PRO A 523 -16.62 5.11 18.04
C PRO A 523 -18.00 4.53 17.71
N CYS A 524 -18.09 3.40 17.00
CA CYS A 524 -19.35 2.74 16.65
C CYS A 524 -19.41 1.26 17.09
N ASP A 525 -20.64 0.73 17.14
CA ASP A 525 -20.88 -0.68 17.35
C ASP A 525 -20.53 -1.44 16.06
N VAL A 526 -19.47 -2.26 16.13
CA VAL A 526 -18.97 -2.96 14.94
C VAL A 526 -19.99 -3.94 14.38
N PHE A 527 -20.83 -4.55 15.23
CA PHE A 527 -21.83 -5.50 14.77
C PHE A 527 -23.02 -4.77 14.17
N GLU A 528 -23.36 -3.59 14.69
CA GLU A 528 -24.46 -2.78 14.15
C GLU A 528 -24.11 -2.32 12.74
N VAL A 529 -22.90 -1.79 12.53
CA VAL A 529 -22.40 -1.41 11.20
C VAL A 529 -22.49 -2.56 10.21
N MET A 530 -22.06 -3.75 10.62
CA MET A 530 -22.10 -4.94 9.76
C MET A 530 -23.53 -5.35 9.41
N GLN A 531 -24.46 -5.21 10.36
CA GLN A 531 -25.87 -5.56 10.19
C GLN A 531 -26.66 -4.54 9.38
N THR A 532 -26.49 -3.24 9.63
CA THR A 532 -27.27 -2.19 8.96
C THR A 532 -26.86 -2.03 7.50
N GLU A 533 -25.57 -2.19 7.21
CA GLU A 533 -25.03 -2.05 5.86
C GLU A 533 -25.00 -3.37 5.07
N ASN A 534 -25.51 -4.46 5.66
CA ASN A 534 -25.57 -5.80 5.05
C ASN A 534 -24.20 -6.37 4.59
N TYR A 535 -23.15 -6.13 5.36
CA TYR A 535 -21.85 -6.73 5.09
C TYR A 535 -21.80 -8.22 5.47
N ILE A 536 -20.90 -8.99 4.86
CA ILE A 536 -20.70 -10.41 5.15
C ILE A 536 -19.44 -10.64 5.98
N TYR A 537 -18.39 -9.87 5.70
CA TYR A 537 -17.12 -10.00 6.40
C TYR A 537 -16.43 -8.64 6.58
N GLY A 538 -16.04 -8.36 7.82
CA GLY A 538 -15.36 -7.16 8.22
C GLY A 538 -13.93 -7.45 8.63
N PHE A 539 -12.97 -6.63 8.23
CA PHE A 539 -11.56 -6.80 8.59
C PHE A 539 -10.88 -5.45 8.88
N TYR A 540 -9.83 -5.49 9.69
CA TYR A 540 -9.08 -4.28 10.08
C TYR A 540 -7.92 -4.02 9.10
N MET A 541 -6.94 -4.92 9.02
CA MET A 541 -5.83 -4.78 8.07
C MET A 541 -6.18 -5.42 6.73
N GLY A 542 -6.18 -4.59 5.68
CA GLY A 542 -6.25 -5.03 4.30
C GLY A 542 -4.88 -5.51 3.82
N ALA A 543 -4.89 -6.64 3.13
CA ALA A 543 -3.78 -7.13 2.32
C ALA A 543 -2.42 -7.24 3.04
N THR A 544 -2.34 -8.02 4.13
CA THR A 544 -1.03 -8.48 4.60
C THR A 544 -0.43 -9.41 3.54
N THR A 545 0.86 -9.22 3.21
CA THR A 545 1.55 -10.13 2.28
C THR A 545 1.99 -11.38 3.02
N GLU A 546 1.32 -12.49 2.76
CA GLU A 546 1.70 -13.79 3.27
C GLU A 546 2.91 -14.37 2.56
N MET A 547 3.70 -15.15 3.29
CA MET A 547 4.86 -15.81 2.71
C MET A 547 4.37 -16.96 1.82
N ALA A 548 4.55 -16.86 0.49
CA ALA A 548 4.08 -17.87 -0.47
C ALA A 548 4.56 -19.30 -0.17
N GLN A 549 5.74 -19.40 0.40
CA GLN A 549 6.31 -20.67 0.86
C GLN A 549 5.56 -21.32 2.04
N CYS A 550 4.72 -20.57 2.78
CA CYS A 550 3.94 -21.02 3.94
C CYS A 550 2.44 -21.23 3.62
N THR A 551 1.95 -20.76 2.49
CA THR A 551 0.53 -20.92 2.11
C THR A 551 0.27 -22.19 1.30
N GLY A 552 1.33 -22.82 0.79
CA GLY A 552 1.19 -23.96 -0.11
C GLY A 552 0.43 -23.59 -1.39
N PRO A 553 -0.17 -24.57 -2.10
CA PRO A 553 -0.83 -24.33 -3.39
C PRO A 553 -2.26 -23.78 -3.23
N ILE A 554 -2.53 -22.94 -2.23
CA ILE A 554 -3.89 -22.50 -1.87
C ILE A 554 -4.63 -21.82 -3.03
N GLU A 555 -3.94 -21.01 -3.84
CA GLU A 555 -4.48 -20.38 -5.05
C GLU A 555 -5.04 -21.41 -6.03
N THR A 556 -4.27 -22.45 -6.31
CA THR A 556 -4.69 -23.54 -7.20
C THR A 556 -5.80 -24.37 -6.57
N VAL A 557 -5.78 -24.56 -5.26
CA VAL A 557 -6.84 -25.27 -4.52
C VAL A 557 -8.15 -24.49 -4.60
N ALA A 558 -8.13 -23.18 -4.42
CA ALA A 558 -9.29 -22.30 -4.51
C ALA A 558 -9.87 -22.27 -5.94
N ALA A 559 -9.02 -22.08 -6.95
CA ALA A 559 -9.44 -22.05 -8.35
C ALA A 559 -10.06 -23.40 -8.79
N ARG A 560 -9.45 -24.53 -8.39
CA ARG A 560 -10.00 -25.87 -8.68
C ARG A 560 -11.30 -26.11 -7.94
N PHE A 561 -11.39 -25.75 -6.67
CA PHE A 561 -12.63 -25.88 -5.90
C PHE A 561 -13.78 -25.12 -6.59
N ALA A 562 -13.56 -23.88 -7.01
CA ALA A 562 -14.56 -23.10 -7.72
C ALA A 562 -14.98 -23.77 -9.05
N ALA A 563 -14.01 -24.22 -9.84
CA ALA A 563 -14.27 -24.90 -11.11
C ALA A 563 -15.04 -26.23 -10.94
N GLU A 564 -14.61 -27.09 -10.01
CA GLU A 564 -15.23 -28.38 -9.71
C GLU A 564 -16.67 -28.23 -9.22
N ASN A 565 -16.95 -27.18 -8.45
CA ASN A 565 -18.28 -26.88 -7.94
C ASN A 565 -19.09 -25.95 -8.85
N LYS A 566 -18.58 -25.60 -10.04
CA LYS A 566 -19.23 -24.72 -11.02
C LYS A 566 -19.61 -23.34 -10.45
N ILE A 567 -18.78 -22.82 -9.54
CA ILE A 567 -18.95 -21.49 -8.94
C ILE A 567 -18.21 -20.48 -9.81
N ILE A 568 -18.87 -19.37 -10.16
CA ILE A 568 -18.21 -18.20 -10.75
C ILE A 568 -17.64 -17.38 -9.59
N PRO A 569 -16.31 -17.32 -9.42
CA PRO A 569 -15.73 -16.57 -8.31
C PRO A 569 -16.00 -15.08 -8.45
N THR A 570 -16.19 -14.39 -7.33
CA THR A 570 -16.47 -12.95 -7.31
C THR A 570 -15.22 -12.15 -7.66
N HIS A 571 -14.18 -12.25 -6.83
CA HIS A 571 -12.94 -11.49 -6.94
C HIS A 571 -11.69 -12.35 -6.69
N LEU A 572 -11.82 -13.67 -6.74
CA LEU A 572 -10.70 -14.62 -6.64
C LEU A 572 -9.55 -14.29 -7.62
N HIS A 573 -9.87 -13.76 -8.81
CA HIS A 573 -8.90 -13.35 -9.81
C HIS A 573 -8.04 -12.13 -9.40
N LEU A 574 -8.49 -11.38 -8.38
CA LEU A 574 -7.72 -10.30 -7.74
C LEU A 574 -6.78 -10.85 -6.66
N LEU A 575 -6.97 -12.11 -6.23
CA LEU A 575 -6.24 -12.76 -5.14
C LEU A 575 -5.20 -13.73 -5.75
N GLY A 576 -3.91 -13.48 -5.54
CA GLY A 576 -2.82 -14.37 -6.01
C GLY A 576 -1.91 -13.83 -7.13
N GLN A 577 -1.84 -12.51 -7.32
CA GLN A 577 -0.97 -11.88 -8.33
C GLN A 577 0.48 -11.69 -7.85
N GLY A 578 1.11 -12.75 -7.33
CA GLY A 578 2.52 -12.74 -6.88
C GLY A 578 2.78 -12.08 -5.52
N LYS A 579 1.74 -11.57 -4.87
CA LYS A 579 1.70 -11.24 -3.44
C LYS A 579 0.41 -11.83 -2.89
N LEU A 580 0.51 -12.76 -1.95
CA LEU A 580 -0.66 -13.35 -1.30
C LEU A 580 -1.25 -12.32 -0.35
N MET A 581 -2.12 -11.47 -0.87
CA MET A 581 -2.94 -10.56 -0.06
C MET A 581 -3.83 -11.39 0.84
N SER A 582 -3.86 -11.07 2.12
CA SER A 582 -4.79 -11.67 3.08
C SER A 582 -5.64 -10.59 3.75
N TYR A 583 -6.95 -10.82 3.85
CA TYR A 583 -7.81 -10.16 4.82
C TYR A 583 -7.40 -10.69 6.19
N ALA A 584 -6.86 -9.81 7.03
CA ALA A 584 -6.24 -10.21 8.28
C ALA A 584 -7.27 -10.84 9.21
N GLY A 585 -7.34 -12.17 9.19
CA GLY A 585 -8.32 -12.93 9.97
C GLY A 585 -8.15 -12.73 11.46
N ALA A 586 -6.95 -12.38 11.94
CA ALA A 586 -6.63 -12.12 13.35
C ALA A 586 -7.48 -10.99 13.97
N TRP A 587 -8.14 -10.19 13.13
CA TRP A 587 -9.18 -9.25 13.51
C TRP A 587 -10.26 -9.33 12.43
N GLY A 588 -11.34 -10.06 12.69
CA GLY A 588 -12.38 -10.29 11.69
C GLY A 588 -13.78 -10.35 12.28
N VAL A 589 -14.74 -9.67 11.64
CA VAL A 589 -16.16 -9.70 12.00
C VAL A 589 -16.92 -10.51 10.96
N PHE A 590 -17.55 -11.60 11.38
CA PHE A 590 -18.10 -12.64 10.52
C PHE A 590 -19.64 -12.62 10.61
N ASN A 591 -20.31 -12.56 9.46
CA ASN A 591 -21.74 -12.91 9.38
C ASN A 591 -21.89 -14.42 9.59
N TRP A 592 -22.28 -14.82 10.79
CA TRP A 592 -22.11 -16.21 11.22
C TRP A 592 -22.91 -17.19 10.37
N LYS A 593 -24.13 -16.81 9.96
CA LYS A 593 -24.99 -17.59 9.05
C LYS A 593 -24.34 -17.88 7.70
N PHE A 594 -23.58 -16.93 7.14
CA PHE A 594 -22.85 -17.16 5.90
C PHE A 594 -21.73 -18.20 6.10
N PHE A 595 -20.94 -18.04 7.16
CA PHE A 595 -19.79 -18.90 7.45
C PHE A 595 -20.16 -20.30 7.94
N THR A 596 -21.36 -20.50 8.50
CA THR A 596 -21.92 -21.83 8.80
C THR A 596 -22.81 -22.37 7.68
N GLY A 597 -22.95 -21.62 6.58
CA GLY A 597 -23.70 -22.03 5.40
C GLY A 597 -23.02 -23.16 4.62
N LYS A 598 -23.82 -23.94 3.89
CA LYS A 598 -23.38 -25.12 3.12
C LYS A 598 -22.19 -24.84 2.19
N ALA A 599 -22.17 -23.68 1.52
CA ALA A 599 -21.13 -23.30 0.58
C ALA A 599 -19.78 -23.07 1.28
N TRP A 600 -19.77 -22.28 2.35
CA TRP A 600 -18.56 -22.02 3.12
C TRP A 600 -18.06 -23.29 3.80
N LEU A 601 -18.95 -24.06 4.45
CA LEU A 601 -18.56 -25.31 5.10
C LEU A 601 -17.97 -26.33 4.12
N ALA A 602 -18.46 -26.38 2.87
CA ALA A 602 -17.88 -27.22 1.83
C ALA A 602 -16.44 -26.78 1.47
N TRP A 603 -16.20 -25.47 1.36
CA TRP A 603 -14.86 -24.91 1.16
C TRP A 603 -13.93 -25.18 2.33
N ALA A 604 -14.36 -24.87 3.56
CA ALA A 604 -13.61 -25.10 4.78
C ALA A 604 -13.23 -26.58 4.95
N LYS A 605 -14.19 -27.49 4.73
CA LYS A 605 -13.95 -28.93 4.73
C LYS A 605 -12.97 -29.36 3.64
N HIS A 606 -13.06 -28.77 2.45
CA HIS A 606 -12.13 -29.07 1.35
C HIS A 606 -10.68 -28.70 1.72
N VAL A 607 -10.45 -27.48 2.22
CA VAL A 607 -9.13 -27.02 2.66
C VAL A 607 -8.61 -27.88 3.83
N HIS A 608 -9.49 -28.17 4.80
CA HIS A 608 -9.18 -29.01 5.95
C HIS A 608 -8.71 -30.42 5.54
N HIS A 609 -9.42 -31.08 4.61
CA HIS A 609 -9.05 -32.41 4.12
C HIS A 609 -7.74 -32.43 3.32
N LYS A 610 -7.36 -31.32 2.69
CA LYS A 610 -6.05 -31.19 2.03
C LYS A 610 -4.89 -31.08 3.04
N GLY A 611 -5.19 -30.79 4.31
CA GLY A 611 -4.20 -30.75 5.39
C GLY A 611 -3.18 -29.62 5.25
N LEU A 612 -3.51 -28.52 4.56
CA LEU A 612 -2.55 -27.46 4.23
C LEU A 612 -2.01 -26.72 5.45
N ALA A 613 -2.80 -26.60 6.52
CA ALA A 613 -2.33 -26.10 7.82
C ALA A 613 -1.13 -26.90 8.37
N TYR A 614 -1.09 -28.21 8.06
CA TYR A 614 -0.04 -29.12 8.53
C TYR A 614 1.12 -29.26 7.54
N ALA A 615 0.82 -29.41 6.25
CA ALA A 615 1.83 -29.60 5.22
C ALA A 615 2.61 -28.32 4.90
N HIS A 616 1.96 -27.16 4.98
CA HIS A 616 2.52 -25.90 4.51
C HIS A 616 2.54 -24.78 5.56
N ARG A 617 1.82 -24.94 6.69
CA ARG A 617 1.58 -23.87 7.67
C ARG A 617 0.65 -22.78 7.13
N LEU A 618 -0.33 -23.17 6.30
CA LEU A 618 -1.36 -22.26 5.79
C LEU A 618 -2.12 -21.64 6.97
N GLY A 619 -2.09 -20.31 7.06
CA GLY A 619 -2.88 -19.53 8.03
C GLY A 619 -4.34 -19.40 7.60
N GLU A 620 -5.23 -19.28 8.58
CA GLU A 620 -6.66 -19.05 8.40
C GLU A 620 -6.95 -17.76 7.62
N GLN A 621 -6.17 -16.69 7.81
CA GLN A 621 -6.37 -15.44 7.09
C GLN A 621 -6.25 -15.57 5.58
N THR A 622 -5.29 -16.38 5.11
CA THR A 622 -5.17 -16.71 3.70
C THR A 622 -6.34 -17.56 3.23
N MET A 623 -6.73 -18.58 4.01
CA MET A 623 -7.88 -19.44 3.69
C MET A 623 -9.19 -18.63 3.57
N TYR A 624 -9.41 -17.67 4.48
CA TYR A 624 -10.56 -16.78 4.45
C TYR A 624 -10.58 -15.94 3.19
N THR A 625 -9.43 -15.35 2.85
CA THR A 625 -9.28 -14.50 1.67
C THR A 625 -9.68 -15.24 0.39
N PHE A 626 -9.15 -16.44 0.19
CA PHE A 626 -9.49 -17.26 -0.97
C PHE A 626 -10.96 -17.72 -0.97
N GLY A 627 -11.52 -18.07 0.20
CA GLY A 627 -12.94 -18.39 0.32
C GLY A 627 -13.85 -17.21 -0.01
N LEU A 628 -13.55 -16.03 0.53
CA LEU A 628 -14.28 -14.79 0.28
C LEU A 628 -14.18 -14.39 -1.19
N GLY A 629 -13.01 -14.56 -1.83
CA GLY A 629 -12.84 -14.38 -3.28
C GLY A 629 -13.69 -15.31 -4.14
N ILE A 630 -14.07 -16.47 -3.63
CA ILE A 630 -14.98 -17.40 -4.32
C ILE A 630 -16.44 -16.94 -4.16
N PHE A 631 -16.85 -16.56 -2.95
CA PHE A 631 -18.27 -16.50 -2.60
C PHE A 631 -18.83 -15.10 -2.33
N VAL A 632 -18.00 -14.13 -1.97
CA VAL A 632 -18.46 -12.84 -1.42
C VAL A 632 -18.06 -11.70 -2.37
N PRO A 633 -19.01 -10.87 -2.84
CA PRO A 633 -18.66 -9.72 -3.68
C PRO A 633 -17.86 -8.68 -2.87
N PRO A 634 -16.93 -7.93 -3.49
CA PRO A 634 -16.15 -6.90 -2.80
C PRO A 634 -17.00 -5.90 -2.01
N ALA A 635 -18.15 -5.47 -2.54
CA ALA A 635 -19.07 -4.55 -1.88
C ALA A 635 -19.71 -5.09 -0.58
N ALA A 636 -19.70 -6.42 -0.36
CA ALA A 636 -20.15 -7.05 0.87
C ALA A 636 -19.00 -7.29 1.87
N LEU A 637 -17.79 -6.83 1.55
CA LEU A 637 -16.66 -6.78 2.47
C LEU A 637 -16.55 -5.38 3.06
N HIS A 638 -16.26 -5.29 4.36
CA HIS A 638 -16.06 -4.02 5.04
C HIS A 638 -14.67 -3.93 5.63
N GLN A 639 -14.01 -2.80 5.39
CA GLN A 639 -12.74 -2.53 6.02
C GLN A 639 -12.88 -1.46 7.10
N PHE A 640 -12.61 -1.86 8.35
CA PHE A 640 -12.71 -0.98 9.51
C PHE A 640 -11.50 -0.05 9.60
N GLY A 641 -11.61 1.11 8.94
CA GLY A 641 -10.61 2.18 8.97
C GLY A 641 -10.47 2.83 10.35
N GLY A 642 -9.23 3.12 10.76
CA GLY A 642 -8.96 3.91 11.97
C GLY A 642 -9.15 3.18 13.31
N VAL A 643 -9.41 1.88 13.30
CA VAL A 643 -9.44 1.05 14.53
C VAL A 643 -8.00 0.72 14.94
N GLY A 644 -7.37 1.51 15.81
CA GLY A 644 -6.01 1.18 16.24
C GLY A 644 -5.93 -0.20 16.91
N ALA A 645 -5.08 -1.10 16.41
CA ALA A 645 -4.76 -2.39 17.04
C ALA A 645 -3.27 -2.75 16.92
N LEU A 646 -2.72 -3.43 17.94
CA LEU A 646 -1.28 -3.72 18.06
C LEU A 646 -1.05 -5.10 18.70
N TRP A 647 0.03 -5.78 18.30
CA TRP A 647 0.42 -7.07 18.86
C TRP A 647 1.32 -6.89 20.09
N HIS A 648 1.02 -7.61 21.17
CA HIS A 648 1.66 -7.43 22.48
C HIS A 648 3.20 -7.67 22.48
N ASN A 649 3.73 -8.52 21.59
CA ASN A 649 5.15 -8.90 21.54
C ASN A 649 6.02 -8.17 20.52
N GLU A 650 5.55 -7.08 19.92
CA GLU A 650 6.38 -6.30 18.99
C GLU A 650 7.36 -5.39 19.72
N HIS A 651 8.52 -5.96 20.09
CA HIS A 651 9.77 -5.20 20.17
C HIS A 651 10.10 -4.64 18.77
N PRO A 652 10.63 -3.40 18.64
CA PRO A 652 10.88 -2.73 17.35
C PRO A 652 12.00 -3.34 16.49
N LEU A 653 12.46 -4.56 16.79
CA LEU A 653 13.60 -5.22 16.17
C LEU A 653 13.28 -6.56 15.48
N TRP A 654 12.04 -7.06 15.55
CA TRP A 654 11.62 -8.24 14.80
C TRP A 654 10.43 -7.91 13.91
N GLY A 655 10.76 -7.50 12.69
CA GLY A 655 9.80 -7.11 11.67
C GLY A 655 8.92 -8.27 11.23
N TRP A 656 7.71 -8.32 11.79
CA TRP A 656 6.54 -8.32 10.91
C TRP A 656 6.34 -6.85 10.54
N GLY A 657 6.56 -6.55 9.26
CA GLY A 657 6.48 -5.18 8.79
C GLY A 657 5.06 -4.66 9.00
N PHE A 658 4.91 -3.70 9.90
CA PHE A 658 3.79 -2.78 9.88
C PHE A 658 3.78 -2.08 8.52
N TYR A 659 2.99 -2.63 7.59
CA TYR A 659 2.54 -1.92 6.42
C TYR A 659 1.33 -1.07 6.85
N GLU A 660 1.59 0.17 7.29
CA GLU A 660 0.58 1.21 7.12
C GLU A 660 0.48 1.47 5.61
N GLY A 661 -0.44 0.77 4.95
CA GLY A 661 -0.66 0.96 3.51
C GLY A 661 -1.30 -0.25 2.86
N ASP A 662 -2.64 -0.23 2.82
CA ASP A 662 -3.47 -0.59 1.66
C ASP A 662 -4.87 -0.96 2.19
N TYR A 663 -5.63 0.07 2.57
CA TYR A 663 -7.09 -0.04 2.63
C TYR A 663 -7.63 0.06 1.20
N LEU A 664 -7.46 -1.01 0.42
CA LEU A 664 -8.08 -1.19 -0.89
C LEU A 664 -9.01 -2.39 -0.81
N LEU A 665 -10.26 -2.12 -0.38
CA LEU A 665 -11.46 -2.88 -0.71
C LEU A 665 -12.67 -1.98 -0.47
N ALA A 666 -12.95 -1.18 -1.48
CA ALA A 666 -14.26 -0.62 -1.78
C ALA A 666 -14.18 0.03 -3.17
N GLU A 667 -14.08 -0.83 -4.20
CA GLU A 667 -14.85 -0.69 -5.44
C GLU A 667 -15.51 -2.04 -5.73
#